data_AF-A0A2U1IVB7-F1
#
_entry.id   AF-A0A2U1IVB7-F1
#
_cell.length_a   1.000
_cell.length_b   1.000
_cell.length_c   1.000
_cell.angle_alpha   90.00
_cell.angle_beta   90.00
_cell.angle_gamma   90.00
#
_symmetry.space_group_name_H-M   'P 1'
#
loop_
_entity.id
_entity.type
_entity.pdbx_description
1 polymer ?
#
loop_
_entity_poly.entity_id
_entity_poly.type
_entity_poly.pdbx_seq_one_letter_code
_entity_poly.pdbx_strand_id
1 'polypeptide(L)'
;MEKVKISETPKYPSPFTDGDYGEGYSCKTVIEQKILKELQPHFEEKTINYAIDEALYYSDIFTESLVPGAVDCTYIDDDCVPEELLNELKENVAKLEDVPEHEKDWHPGSDNQVLDLVHPSLYPVVFGRTRGLAKDVSSTEVPKWDSVIGKGETDCVILPPIESIEHPYVKNRQYTPERFQYRSEKYQWLPTEFGVDADGKVKILSYINNLHPEIHEKMYGTLEKIFEKFIPLFNNVLTDSCEQNKKNDKLRISSNDYNVEEFEDYFNRLRKEEAEKNGTEFVRVNEEDADEEDIDECYETYDDEKLVTIPEDYKFSPESVPKNNITVDLKGSRLQVIVKLANIILTPEKPTYKGGVWHVEGMLNEEIVATGIHYYDQENITDSYLAFRQSIREPDYEQNDNKGVKEIYNLEDEGPLNQRLGEIKTVKNRIISFPNIYQHQVQDFELQDKTKPGYRKRLNNTVDIPKTIKDISVPNLIKILSLSDMFFFDKKIERITLTIIETPRTILTKKIEELIEDGGGQATFNYFKTFQSLTADVIGELTFGKSFNAVPNDGHPMTEWVNSAIQYGTLIQACLTFRFFRFMFSNLEKDKFNVHIMQMYMTAKNNDGKKLSYAELVSEMFLMLVAGIDTTSVTMSWLLHIYMVYPDVYRKVVEEIDSVFPDRSKAIKSQEARAKLPYFMATVYECMRLKAAVSGVLFRENNNEGIELSGYYIPPKVDMGMFTEGAHNDTEIWEKPDSFIPERFLGKEGDRLKKEVIVFSFGVRICAGRNLAWAEITTVIPNLMRNYNVRLPDDSRYGVNVLDKNRRNEPLLLEDLVFNTCAPANVERDCNLIVTHRA
;
A
#
# COMPACT_ATOMS: atom_id res chain seq x y z
N MET A 1 -34.82 -1.56 -44.12
CA MET A 1 -35.03 -2.21 -42.82
C MET A 1 -35.88 -3.44 -43.06
N GLU A 2 -35.25 -4.60 -43.29
CA GLU A 2 -35.99 -5.87 -43.37
C GLU A 2 -36.21 -6.40 -41.96
N LYS A 3 -37.36 -7.03 -41.71
CA LYS A 3 -37.64 -7.67 -40.44
C LYS A 3 -36.89 -9.00 -40.38
N VAL A 4 -35.81 -9.06 -39.60
CA VAL A 4 -35.22 -10.35 -39.21
C VAL A 4 -36.28 -11.12 -38.42
N LYS A 5 -36.45 -12.41 -38.74
CA LYS A 5 -37.42 -13.27 -38.07
C LYS A 5 -36.87 -13.73 -36.73
N ILE A 6 -37.75 -13.80 -35.74
CA ILE A 6 -37.54 -14.55 -34.50
C ILE A 6 -37.21 -16.00 -34.89
N SER A 7 -36.08 -16.52 -34.41
CA SER A 7 -35.73 -17.95 -34.44
C SER A 7 -35.99 -18.57 -33.08
N GLU A 8 -36.31 -19.86 -33.07
CA GLU A 8 -36.93 -20.53 -31.93
C GLU A 8 -35.94 -20.85 -30.79
N THR A 9 -36.36 -20.58 -29.53
CA THR A 9 -35.76 -21.00 -28.24
C THR A 9 -34.30 -20.61 -27.92
N PRO A 10 -34.04 -19.88 -26.80
CA PRO A 10 -32.70 -19.73 -26.24
C PRO A 10 -32.10 -21.06 -25.79
N LYS A 11 -30.79 -21.25 -25.98
CA LYS A 11 -30.05 -22.47 -25.61
C LYS A 11 -29.35 -22.39 -24.25
N TYR A 12 -29.98 -21.79 -23.25
CA TYR A 12 -29.53 -22.02 -21.87
C TYR A 12 -29.92 -23.44 -21.44
N PRO A 13 -29.01 -24.22 -20.83
CA PRO A 13 -29.37 -25.47 -20.17
C PRO A 13 -30.11 -25.15 -18.87
N SER A 14 -31.38 -24.77 -18.98
CA SER A 14 -32.28 -24.72 -17.84
C SER A 14 -32.27 -26.09 -17.15
N PRO A 15 -32.17 -26.17 -15.81
CA PRO A 15 -32.33 -27.43 -15.07
C PRO A 15 -33.77 -27.96 -15.11
N PHE A 16 -34.68 -27.26 -15.81
CA PHE A 16 -36.07 -27.63 -16.05
C PHE A 16 -36.39 -27.54 -17.54
N THR A 17 -37.00 -28.60 -18.08
CA THR A 17 -37.51 -28.60 -19.46
C THR A 17 -38.98 -28.20 -19.49
N ASP A 18 -39.50 -27.71 -20.62
CA ASP A 18 -40.94 -27.42 -20.76
C ASP A 18 -41.84 -28.67 -20.57
N GLY A 19 -41.27 -29.88 -20.54
CA GLY A 19 -41.98 -31.11 -20.20
C GLY A 19 -42.29 -31.31 -18.72
N ASP A 20 -41.63 -30.59 -17.81
CA ASP A 20 -41.69 -30.85 -16.36
C ASP A 20 -42.92 -30.22 -15.66
N TYR A 21 -43.61 -29.26 -16.30
CA TYR A 21 -44.68 -28.46 -15.68
C TYR A 21 -46.06 -28.53 -16.36
N GLY A 22 -46.21 -29.36 -17.39
CA GLY A 22 -47.50 -29.67 -18.03
C GLY A 22 -47.92 -28.71 -19.16
N GLU A 23 -48.89 -29.18 -19.97
CA GLU A 23 -49.29 -28.50 -21.21
C GLU A 23 -49.90 -27.10 -20.95
N GLY A 24 -49.12 -26.05 -21.26
CA GLY A 24 -49.62 -24.67 -21.34
C GLY A 24 -48.71 -23.58 -20.79
N TYR A 25 -47.69 -23.92 -19.98
CA TYR A 25 -46.76 -22.95 -19.39
C TYR A 25 -45.38 -23.03 -20.04
N SER A 26 -44.78 -21.88 -20.34
CA SER A 26 -43.39 -21.81 -20.78
C SER A 26 -42.44 -21.74 -19.59
N CYS A 27 -41.20 -22.25 -19.73
CA CYS A 27 -40.17 -22.13 -18.71
C CYS A 27 -39.95 -20.68 -18.25
N LYS A 28 -40.09 -19.69 -19.16
CA LYS A 28 -40.06 -18.25 -18.85
C LYS A 28 -41.13 -17.86 -17.82
N THR A 29 -42.39 -18.27 -18.05
CA THR A 29 -43.51 -17.99 -17.15
C THR A 29 -43.35 -18.62 -15.76
N VAL A 30 -42.70 -19.78 -15.67
CA VAL A 30 -42.39 -20.43 -14.38
C VAL A 30 -41.31 -19.66 -13.61
N ILE A 31 -40.29 -19.12 -14.30
CA ILE A 31 -39.23 -18.30 -13.71
C ILE A 31 -39.80 -16.95 -13.24
N GLU A 32 -40.62 -16.29 -14.06
CA GLU A 32 -41.33 -15.04 -13.71
C GLU A 32 -42.15 -15.21 -12.42
N GLN A 33 -42.96 -16.26 -12.32
CA GLN A 33 -43.74 -16.57 -11.12
C GLN A 33 -42.88 -16.88 -9.88
N LYS A 34 -41.71 -17.51 -10.06
CA LYS A 34 -40.76 -17.77 -8.97
C LYS A 34 -40.17 -16.46 -8.44
N ILE A 35 -39.68 -15.60 -9.33
CA ILE A 35 -39.07 -14.31 -8.98
C ILE A 35 -40.10 -13.41 -8.27
N LEU A 36 -41.32 -13.31 -8.81
CA LEU A 36 -42.44 -12.60 -8.17
C LEU A 36 -42.68 -13.12 -6.74
N LYS A 37 -42.82 -14.44 -6.57
CA LYS A 37 -43.06 -15.04 -5.25
C LYS A 37 -41.92 -14.85 -4.24
N GLU A 38 -40.67 -14.81 -4.71
CA GLU A 38 -39.49 -14.64 -3.86
C GLU A 38 -39.23 -13.17 -3.48
N LEU A 39 -39.62 -12.20 -4.33
CA LEU A 39 -39.37 -10.77 -4.10
C LEU A 39 -40.59 -9.98 -3.58
N GLN A 40 -41.82 -10.44 -3.79
CA GLN A 40 -43.06 -9.77 -3.33
C GLN A 40 -43.15 -9.52 -1.80
N PRO A 41 -42.47 -10.26 -0.91
CA PRO A 41 -42.37 -9.90 0.51
C PRO A 41 -41.50 -8.65 0.81
N HIS A 42 -40.76 -8.16 -0.19
CA HIS A 42 -39.73 -7.11 -0.02
C HIS A 42 -39.90 -5.92 -0.98
N PHE A 43 -40.57 -6.10 -2.12
CA PHE A 43 -40.74 -5.09 -3.17
C PHE A 43 -42.15 -5.14 -3.75
N GLU A 44 -42.61 -4.01 -4.30
CA GLU A 44 -43.90 -3.98 -4.99
C GLU A 44 -43.89 -4.85 -6.25
N GLU A 45 -45.05 -5.41 -6.59
CA GLU A 45 -45.25 -6.17 -7.83
C GLU A 45 -44.93 -5.32 -9.08
N LYS A 46 -45.10 -4.00 -9.02
CA LYS A 46 -44.73 -3.07 -10.11
C LYS A 46 -43.21 -2.94 -10.27
N THR A 47 -42.47 -2.88 -9.16
CA THR A 47 -40.99 -2.88 -9.15
C THR A 47 -40.42 -4.18 -9.71
N ILE A 48 -40.96 -5.32 -9.27
CA ILE A 48 -40.49 -6.64 -9.70
C ILE A 48 -40.77 -6.84 -11.20
N ASN A 49 -41.96 -6.45 -11.67
CA ASN A 49 -42.30 -6.52 -13.09
C ASN A 49 -41.45 -5.57 -13.96
N TYR A 50 -41.04 -4.38 -13.47
CA TYR A 50 -40.08 -3.52 -14.17
C TYR A 50 -38.74 -4.24 -14.36
N ALA A 51 -38.18 -4.81 -13.29
CA ALA A 51 -36.89 -5.50 -13.34
C ALA A 51 -36.93 -6.75 -14.23
N ILE A 52 -38.05 -7.48 -14.23
CA ILE A 52 -38.31 -8.59 -15.15
C ILE A 52 -38.37 -8.11 -16.61
N ASP A 53 -39.14 -7.06 -16.92
CA ASP A 53 -39.21 -6.50 -18.29
C ASP A 53 -37.85 -6.00 -18.78
N GLU A 54 -37.04 -5.35 -17.93
CA GLU A 54 -35.68 -4.88 -18.25
C GLU A 54 -34.72 -6.07 -18.52
N ALA A 55 -34.69 -7.06 -17.63
CA ALA A 55 -33.82 -8.23 -17.77
C ALA A 55 -34.17 -9.06 -19.01
N LEU A 56 -35.47 -9.20 -19.32
CA LEU A 56 -35.95 -9.89 -20.52
C LEU A 56 -35.53 -9.14 -21.79
N TYR A 57 -35.67 -7.82 -21.83
CA TYR A 57 -35.21 -7.00 -22.95
C TYR A 57 -33.71 -7.15 -23.21
N TYR A 58 -32.87 -7.20 -22.17
CA TYR A 58 -31.45 -7.49 -22.36
C TYR A 58 -31.22 -8.93 -22.82
N SER A 59 -31.98 -9.93 -22.36
CA SER A 59 -31.87 -11.31 -22.85
C SER A 59 -32.26 -11.50 -24.32
N ASP A 60 -33.11 -10.62 -24.87
CA ASP A 60 -33.44 -10.59 -26.31
C ASP A 60 -32.36 -9.88 -27.17
N ILE A 61 -31.49 -9.06 -26.56
CA ILE A 61 -30.38 -8.35 -27.22
C ILE A 61 -29.07 -9.15 -27.18
N PHE A 62 -28.78 -9.76 -26.03
CA PHE A 62 -27.52 -10.45 -25.77
C PHE A 62 -27.64 -11.93 -26.13
N THR A 63 -27.00 -12.31 -27.24
CA THR A 63 -27.03 -13.67 -27.77
C THR A 63 -25.94 -14.56 -27.19
N GLU A 64 -26.26 -15.84 -26.98
CA GLU A 64 -25.37 -16.88 -26.44
C GLU A 64 -25.14 -16.72 -24.91
N SER A 65 -23.93 -17.01 -24.41
CA SER A 65 -23.60 -17.08 -22.98
C SER A 65 -23.20 -15.74 -22.35
N LEU A 66 -22.94 -14.73 -23.19
CA LEU A 66 -22.48 -13.40 -22.81
C LEU A 66 -23.66 -12.48 -22.51
N VAL A 67 -23.81 -12.06 -21.25
CA VAL A 67 -24.89 -11.19 -20.79
C VAL A 67 -24.37 -10.03 -19.91
N PRO A 68 -25.14 -8.95 -19.70
CA PRO A 68 -24.82 -7.95 -18.68
C PRO A 68 -24.73 -8.59 -17.29
N GLY A 69 -23.84 -8.07 -16.45
CA GLY A 69 -23.81 -8.42 -15.03
C GLY A 69 -24.91 -7.73 -14.23
N ALA A 70 -25.02 -8.05 -12.94
CA ALA A 70 -25.97 -7.41 -12.01
C ALA A 70 -25.61 -5.96 -11.63
N VAL A 71 -24.54 -5.41 -12.23
CA VAL A 71 -24.08 -4.03 -12.08
C VAL A 71 -23.92 -3.45 -13.49
N ASP A 72 -24.42 -2.22 -13.71
CA ASP A 72 -24.35 -1.57 -15.03
C ASP A 72 -22.89 -1.48 -15.55
N CYS A 73 -22.73 -1.47 -16.88
CA CYS A 73 -21.44 -1.53 -17.59
C CYS A 73 -20.54 -2.76 -17.28
N THR A 74 -20.99 -3.73 -16.48
CA THR A 74 -20.32 -5.02 -16.29
C THR A 74 -20.91 -6.11 -17.18
N TYR A 75 -20.11 -7.10 -17.54
CA TYR A 75 -20.52 -8.23 -18.38
C TYR A 75 -19.99 -9.54 -17.81
N ILE A 76 -20.78 -10.60 -17.98
CA ILE A 76 -20.45 -11.95 -17.52
C ILE A 76 -20.66 -12.98 -18.64
N ASP A 77 -19.91 -14.07 -18.56
CA ASP A 77 -20.11 -15.26 -19.38
C ASP A 77 -19.66 -16.50 -18.60
N ASP A 78 -20.51 -17.53 -18.51
CA ASP A 78 -20.27 -18.73 -17.70
C ASP A 78 -19.68 -19.93 -18.49
N ASP A 79 -19.85 -19.95 -19.81
CA ASP A 79 -19.64 -21.13 -20.67
C ASP A 79 -18.65 -20.89 -21.83
N CYS A 80 -18.21 -19.65 -22.05
CA CYS A 80 -17.31 -19.28 -23.14
C CYS A 80 -15.95 -20.01 -23.11
N VAL A 81 -15.49 -20.47 -21.95
CA VAL A 81 -14.27 -21.29 -21.80
C VAL A 81 -14.66 -22.78 -21.78
N PRO A 82 -14.33 -23.56 -22.82
CA PRO A 82 -14.64 -24.99 -22.86
C PRO A 82 -13.88 -25.79 -21.81
N GLU A 83 -14.46 -26.90 -21.35
CA GLU A 83 -13.87 -27.77 -20.30
C GLU A 83 -12.45 -28.25 -20.65
N GLU A 84 -12.17 -28.58 -21.92
CA GLU A 84 -10.81 -28.95 -22.38
C GLU A 84 -9.79 -27.84 -22.11
N LEU A 85 -10.16 -26.58 -22.40
CA LEU A 85 -9.31 -25.41 -22.18
C LEU A 85 -9.21 -25.06 -20.68
N LEU A 86 -10.28 -25.28 -19.92
CA LEU A 86 -10.30 -25.11 -18.48
C LEU A 86 -9.35 -26.09 -17.79
N ASN A 87 -9.31 -27.34 -18.25
CA ASN A 87 -8.39 -28.36 -17.76
C ASN A 87 -6.94 -28.10 -18.22
N GLU A 88 -6.73 -27.62 -19.47
CA GLU A 88 -5.41 -27.15 -19.94
C GLU A 88 -4.85 -26.01 -19.04
N LEU A 89 -5.71 -25.08 -18.61
CA LEU A 89 -5.36 -24.03 -17.66
C LEU A 89 -4.98 -24.62 -16.30
N LYS A 90 -5.79 -25.50 -15.72
CA LYS A 90 -5.49 -26.15 -14.42
C LYS A 90 -4.17 -26.92 -14.46
N GLU A 91 -3.93 -27.71 -15.51
CA GLU A 91 -2.67 -28.45 -15.68
C GLU A 91 -1.46 -27.52 -15.76
N ASN A 92 -1.59 -26.34 -16.37
CA ASN A 92 -0.50 -25.37 -16.46
C ASN A 92 -0.31 -24.55 -15.19
N VAL A 93 -1.38 -24.24 -14.45
CA VAL A 93 -1.31 -23.55 -13.16
C VAL A 93 -0.79 -24.44 -12.04
N ALA A 94 -1.11 -25.74 -12.03
CA ALA A 94 -0.56 -26.69 -11.06
C ALA A 94 0.98 -26.64 -10.98
N LYS A 95 1.65 -26.36 -12.11
CA LYS A 95 3.12 -26.20 -12.20
C LYS A 95 3.68 -24.97 -11.49
N LEU A 96 2.82 -24.02 -11.09
CA LEU A 96 3.14 -22.85 -10.27
C LEU A 96 2.70 -23.03 -8.80
N GLU A 97 1.69 -23.88 -8.57
CA GLU A 97 1.05 -24.11 -7.27
C GLU A 97 1.71 -25.25 -6.47
N ASP A 98 2.10 -26.32 -7.15
CA ASP A 98 2.76 -27.52 -6.59
C ASP A 98 4.28 -27.32 -6.36
N VAL A 99 4.69 -26.10 -6.01
CA VAL A 99 6.07 -25.77 -5.62
C VAL A 99 6.32 -26.09 -4.14
N PRO A 100 7.58 -26.34 -3.73
CA PRO A 100 7.94 -26.51 -2.32
C PRO A 100 7.46 -25.33 -1.46
N GLU A 101 7.07 -25.59 -0.21
CA GLU A 101 6.43 -24.58 0.66
C GLU A 101 7.26 -23.29 0.88
N HIS A 102 8.60 -23.38 0.76
CA HIS A 102 9.50 -22.23 0.85
C HIS A 102 9.64 -21.40 -0.45
N GLU A 103 9.02 -21.84 -1.55
CA GLU A 103 8.97 -21.16 -2.85
C GLU A 103 7.59 -20.54 -3.13
N LYS A 104 6.60 -20.78 -2.26
CA LYS A 104 5.25 -20.21 -2.36
C LYS A 104 5.22 -18.73 -1.95
N ASP A 105 4.70 -17.88 -2.83
CA ASP A 105 4.50 -16.45 -2.56
C ASP A 105 3.14 -16.22 -1.88
N TRP A 106 3.12 -16.24 -0.55
CA TRP A 106 1.91 -15.99 0.24
C TRP A 106 1.67 -14.48 0.37
N HIS A 107 0.50 -14.01 -0.08
CA HIS A 107 0.19 -12.57 -0.18
C HIS A 107 0.34 -11.87 1.19
N PRO A 108 1.03 -10.72 1.28
CA PRO A 108 1.28 -10.04 2.55
C PRO A 108 -0.01 -9.76 3.34
N GLY A 109 -0.03 -10.18 4.61
CA GLY A 109 -1.19 -9.99 5.50
C GLY A 109 -2.35 -10.97 5.30
N SER A 110 -2.30 -11.87 4.32
CA SER A 110 -3.37 -12.86 4.06
C SER A 110 -3.41 -14.06 5.02
N ASP A 111 -2.53 -14.10 6.03
CA ASP A 111 -2.36 -15.25 6.94
C ASP A 111 -2.27 -16.61 6.21
N ASN A 112 -1.53 -16.65 5.10
CA ASN A 112 -1.37 -17.80 4.21
C ASN A 112 -2.71 -18.36 3.67
N GLN A 113 -3.71 -17.50 3.44
CA GLN A 113 -4.95 -17.85 2.74
C GLN A 113 -4.97 -17.42 1.27
N VAL A 114 -4.07 -16.53 0.83
CA VAL A 114 -3.99 -16.09 -0.58
C VAL A 114 -2.60 -16.39 -1.12
N LEU A 115 -2.53 -17.28 -2.11
CA LEU A 115 -1.32 -17.70 -2.81
C LEU A 115 -1.22 -16.94 -4.14
N ASP A 116 -0.19 -16.13 -4.29
CA ASP A 116 0.15 -15.42 -5.53
C ASP A 116 0.97 -16.35 -6.44
N LEU A 117 0.55 -16.51 -7.69
CA LEU A 117 1.16 -17.42 -8.67
C LEU A 117 1.77 -16.65 -9.86
N VAL A 118 1.07 -15.61 -10.30
CA VAL A 118 1.59 -14.59 -11.22
C VAL A 118 1.16 -13.25 -10.64
N HIS A 119 2.08 -12.51 -10.02
CA HIS A 119 1.72 -11.26 -9.34
C HIS A 119 2.48 -10.06 -9.92
N PRO A 120 1.79 -9.01 -10.41
CA PRO A 120 2.40 -7.94 -11.19
C PRO A 120 3.33 -7.02 -10.39
N SER A 121 3.33 -7.11 -9.06
CA SER A 121 4.25 -6.38 -8.16
C SER A 121 5.60 -7.07 -7.93
N LEU A 122 5.89 -8.25 -8.52
CA LEU A 122 7.13 -8.99 -8.28
C LEU A 122 8.36 -8.39 -9.00
N TYR A 123 8.28 -8.20 -10.32
CA TYR A 123 9.30 -7.47 -11.10
C TYR A 123 8.69 -6.25 -11.80
N PRO A 124 8.23 -5.23 -11.04
CA PRO A 124 7.67 -4.03 -11.61
C PRO A 124 8.75 -3.23 -12.36
N VAL A 125 8.29 -2.38 -13.28
CA VAL A 125 9.09 -1.29 -13.82
C VAL A 125 9.48 -0.38 -12.65
N VAL A 126 10.77 -0.13 -12.42
CA VAL A 126 11.25 0.84 -11.42
C VAL A 126 11.95 1.96 -12.19
N PHE A 127 11.39 3.17 -12.14
CA PHE A 127 11.83 4.27 -13.00
C PHE A 127 13.28 4.67 -12.71
N GLY A 128 14.08 4.82 -13.77
CA GLY A 128 15.53 5.08 -13.68
C GLY A 128 16.38 3.88 -13.22
N ARG A 129 15.80 2.69 -13.00
CA ARG A 129 16.51 1.46 -12.62
C ARG A 129 16.23 0.27 -13.55
N THR A 130 14.99 0.08 -13.99
CA THR A 130 14.63 -0.88 -15.03
C THR A 130 15.24 -0.44 -16.36
N ARG A 131 15.65 -1.39 -17.21
CA ARG A 131 16.34 -1.15 -18.49
C ARG A 131 15.39 -1.46 -19.64
N GLY A 132 15.03 -0.45 -20.43
CA GLY A 132 14.12 -0.55 -21.58
C GLY A 132 14.85 -0.39 -22.91
N LEU A 133 14.21 -0.71 -24.03
CA LEU A 133 14.91 -0.86 -25.32
C LEU A 133 14.89 0.40 -26.20
N ALA A 134 13.94 1.30 -25.98
CA ALA A 134 13.83 2.57 -26.69
C ALA A 134 13.15 3.62 -25.79
N LYS A 135 13.39 4.91 -26.07
CA LYS A 135 12.72 6.05 -25.40
C LYS A 135 11.34 6.37 -25.99
N ASP A 136 11.05 5.78 -27.14
CA ASP A 136 9.83 5.89 -27.93
C ASP A 136 9.57 4.47 -28.47
N VAL A 137 8.37 3.95 -28.23
CA VAL A 137 7.96 2.57 -28.60
C VAL A 137 6.83 2.56 -29.63
N SER A 138 6.73 3.61 -30.44
CA SER A 138 5.83 3.70 -31.62
C SER A 138 6.09 2.63 -32.71
N SER A 139 7.09 1.77 -32.54
CA SER A 139 7.29 0.56 -33.33
C SER A 139 6.09 -0.39 -33.19
N THR A 140 5.50 -0.79 -34.32
CA THR A 140 4.51 -1.87 -34.37
C THR A 140 5.11 -3.24 -34.02
N GLU A 141 6.40 -3.45 -34.31
CA GLU A 141 7.11 -4.70 -34.03
C GLU A 141 7.58 -4.78 -32.57
N VAL A 142 7.24 -5.90 -31.91
CA VAL A 142 7.73 -6.27 -30.57
C VAL A 142 8.92 -7.23 -30.74
N PRO A 143 10.13 -6.90 -30.23
CA PRO A 143 11.30 -7.75 -30.41
C PRO A 143 11.25 -8.99 -29.50
N LYS A 144 11.63 -10.16 -30.04
CA LYS A 144 11.62 -11.43 -29.29
C LYS A 144 12.47 -11.32 -28.02
N TRP A 145 11.90 -11.69 -26.87
CA TRP A 145 12.43 -11.40 -25.52
C TRP A 145 13.88 -11.87 -25.29
N ASP A 146 14.27 -13.04 -25.81
CA ASP A 146 15.62 -13.60 -25.72
C ASP A 146 16.65 -12.76 -26.47
N SER A 147 16.27 -12.25 -27.64
CA SER A 147 17.10 -11.42 -28.50
C SER A 147 17.44 -10.05 -27.89
N VAL A 148 16.78 -9.66 -26.79
CA VAL A 148 16.92 -8.34 -26.14
C VAL A 148 17.41 -8.39 -24.70
N ILE A 149 17.66 -9.58 -24.14
CA ILE A 149 18.21 -9.75 -22.78
C ILE A 149 19.48 -8.91 -22.61
N GLY A 150 19.50 -8.08 -21.56
CA GLY A 150 20.65 -7.27 -21.19
C GLY A 150 20.99 -6.10 -22.13
N LYS A 151 20.21 -5.85 -23.20
CA LYS A 151 20.48 -4.80 -24.20
C LYS A 151 19.91 -3.42 -23.85
N GLY A 152 18.87 -3.33 -23.02
CA GLY A 152 18.19 -2.06 -22.73
C GLY A 152 19.02 -1.04 -21.93
N GLU A 153 18.54 0.18 -21.82
CA GLU A 153 19.15 1.29 -21.08
C GLU A 153 18.19 1.85 -20.02
N THR A 154 18.73 2.39 -18.91
CA THR A 154 17.91 3.03 -17.86
C THR A 154 17.22 4.29 -18.36
N ASP A 155 17.87 5.02 -19.26
CA ASP A 155 17.37 6.24 -19.86
C ASP A 155 16.17 6.01 -20.78
N CYS A 156 15.89 4.76 -21.16
CA CYS A 156 14.68 4.37 -21.89
C CYS A 156 13.45 4.16 -20.99
N VAL A 157 13.61 4.19 -19.65
CA VAL A 157 12.55 3.92 -18.68
C VAL A 157 12.54 5.03 -17.63
N ILE A 158 12.09 6.20 -18.06
CA ILE A 158 12.06 7.41 -17.25
C ILE A 158 10.68 7.61 -16.63
N LEU A 159 10.66 8.16 -15.41
CA LEU A 159 9.50 8.92 -14.96
C LEU A 159 9.59 10.32 -15.63
N PRO A 160 8.52 10.98 -16.13
CA PRO A 160 8.63 12.02 -17.21
C PRO A 160 8.41 13.53 -16.79
N PRO A 161 7.63 14.38 -17.53
CA PRO A 161 6.98 15.62 -17.03
C PRO A 161 5.41 15.63 -17.06
N ILE A 162 4.72 16.44 -16.23
CA ILE A 162 3.24 16.40 -15.94
C ILE A 162 2.37 16.72 -17.16
N GLU A 163 2.87 17.61 -18.02
CA GLU A 163 2.06 18.45 -18.90
C GLU A 163 1.28 17.70 -20.00
N SER A 164 1.50 16.39 -20.18
CA SER A 164 0.86 15.64 -21.26
C SER A 164 -0.40 14.86 -20.86
N ILE A 165 -0.79 14.83 -19.58
CA ILE A 165 -2.03 14.13 -19.18
C ILE A 165 -3.24 15.02 -19.54
N GLU A 166 -3.67 14.93 -20.80
CA GLU A 166 -4.93 15.51 -21.31
C GLU A 166 -6.16 14.78 -20.75
N HIS A 167 -6.32 14.78 -19.42
CA HIS A 167 -7.54 14.32 -18.79
C HIS A 167 -8.59 15.44 -18.85
N PRO A 168 -9.84 15.21 -19.32
CA PRO A 168 -10.81 16.29 -19.56
C PRO A 168 -11.13 17.11 -18.30
N TYR A 169 -11.01 16.49 -17.12
CA TYR A 169 -11.17 17.07 -15.79
C TYR A 169 -10.10 18.14 -15.41
N VAL A 170 -9.08 18.36 -16.25
CA VAL A 170 -8.05 19.40 -16.09
C VAL A 170 -8.52 20.76 -16.63
N LYS A 171 -9.44 20.79 -17.61
CA LYS A 171 -9.76 22.03 -18.36
C LYS A 171 -10.59 23.05 -17.57
N ASN A 172 -11.27 22.68 -16.48
CA ASN A 172 -12.15 23.56 -15.70
C ASN A 172 -12.07 23.35 -14.16
N ARG A 173 -11.16 24.08 -13.49
CA ARG A 173 -11.32 24.77 -12.17
C ARG A 173 -9.94 25.11 -11.57
N GLN A 174 -9.85 26.22 -10.84
CA GLN A 174 -8.64 26.66 -10.14
C GLN A 174 -8.49 25.97 -8.76
N TYR A 175 -8.32 24.63 -8.69
CA TYR A 175 -8.25 23.94 -7.38
C TYR A 175 -7.22 22.79 -7.30
N THR A 176 -6.33 22.97 -6.31
CA THR A 176 -5.44 22.08 -5.53
C THR A 176 -4.56 20.96 -6.13
N PRO A 177 -3.44 20.59 -5.45
CA PRO A 177 -2.49 19.58 -5.91
C PRO A 177 -2.83 18.12 -5.52
N GLU A 178 -3.92 17.84 -4.78
CA GLU A 178 -4.15 16.47 -4.22
C GLU A 178 -4.33 15.38 -5.30
N ARG A 179 -4.66 15.75 -6.54
CA ARG A 179 -5.03 14.84 -7.64
C ARG A 179 -3.94 13.84 -8.06
N PHE A 180 -2.69 14.02 -7.62
CA PHE A 180 -1.57 13.13 -7.98
C PHE A 180 -1.29 11.99 -6.97
N GLN A 181 -2.08 11.87 -5.89
CA GLN A 181 -1.89 10.78 -4.90
C GLN A 181 -2.10 9.37 -5.47
N TYR A 182 -2.97 9.24 -6.49
CA TYR A 182 -3.32 7.96 -7.15
C TYR A 182 -2.26 7.46 -8.15
N ARG A 183 -1.00 7.89 -7.97
CA ARG A 183 0.07 7.66 -8.94
C ARG A 183 1.43 7.47 -8.26
N SER A 184 2.13 6.42 -8.67
CA SER A 184 3.47 6.07 -8.22
C SER A 184 4.56 6.80 -9.02
N GLU A 185 5.41 7.55 -8.30
CA GLU A 185 6.64 8.12 -8.87
C GLU A 185 7.80 7.11 -8.94
N LYS A 186 7.65 5.92 -8.34
CA LYS A 186 8.77 5.02 -8.06
C LYS A 186 8.76 3.80 -8.97
N TYR A 187 7.58 3.28 -9.27
CA TYR A 187 7.39 2.04 -10.00
C TYR A 187 6.02 1.96 -10.70
N GLN A 188 5.90 1.06 -11.66
CA GLN A 188 4.68 0.71 -12.40
C GLN A 188 4.67 -0.80 -12.63
N TRP A 189 3.52 -1.45 -12.66
CA TRP A 189 3.40 -2.84 -13.11
C TRP A 189 3.87 -2.98 -14.58
N LEU A 190 4.60 -4.04 -14.89
CA LEU A 190 5.06 -4.28 -16.26
C LEU A 190 3.92 -4.87 -17.11
N PRO A 191 3.37 -4.14 -18.11
CA PRO A 191 2.38 -4.70 -19.01
C PRO A 191 3.02 -5.70 -19.98
N THR A 192 2.18 -6.58 -20.50
CA THR A 192 2.50 -7.52 -21.57
C THR A 192 1.83 -7.07 -22.86
N GLU A 193 2.56 -7.12 -23.96
CA GLU A 193 2.05 -6.80 -25.29
C GLU A 193 1.20 -7.97 -25.84
N PHE A 194 -0.07 -7.73 -26.11
CA PHE A 194 -0.99 -8.69 -26.73
C PHE A 194 -1.42 -8.16 -28.11
N GLY A 195 -1.19 -8.93 -29.17
CA GLY A 195 -1.75 -8.66 -30.49
C GLY A 195 -3.09 -9.37 -30.66
N VAL A 196 -4.10 -8.66 -31.19
CA VAL A 196 -5.40 -9.20 -31.57
C VAL A 196 -5.54 -9.07 -33.08
N ASP A 197 -5.77 -10.16 -33.80
CA ASP A 197 -5.91 -10.12 -35.26
C ASP A 197 -7.32 -9.72 -35.73
N ALA A 198 -7.55 -9.75 -37.05
CA ALA A 198 -8.81 -9.35 -37.66
C ALA A 198 -9.97 -10.34 -37.39
N ASP A 199 -9.68 -11.60 -37.09
CA ASP A 199 -10.69 -12.58 -36.70
C ASP A 199 -11.00 -12.50 -35.20
N GLY A 200 -10.07 -11.97 -34.41
CA GLY A 200 -10.12 -11.86 -32.95
C GLY A 200 -9.20 -12.85 -32.23
N LYS A 201 -8.27 -13.48 -32.95
CA LYS A 201 -7.27 -14.38 -32.38
C LYS A 201 -6.16 -13.61 -31.71
N VAL A 202 -5.69 -14.15 -30.58
CA VAL A 202 -4.78 -13.45 -29.68
C VAL A 202 -3.40 -14.07 -29.73
N LYS A 203 -2.37 -13.22 -29.78
CA LYS A 203 -0.97 -13.63 -29.63
C LYS A 203 -0.28 -12.77 -28.57
N ILE A 204 0.32 -13.42 -27.59
CA ILE A 204 1.21 -12.76 -26.62
C ILE A 204 2.54 -12.49 -27.32
N LEU A 205 2.93 -11.21 -27.37
CA LEU A 205 4.08 -10.73 -28.12
C LEU A 205 5.32 -10.50 -27.22
N SER A 206 5.12 -10.27 -25.92
CA SER A 206 6.20 -10.00 -24.95
C SER A 206 6.16 -10.93 -23.73
N TYR A 207 7.10 -10.71 -22.81
CA TYR A 207 7.17 -11.38 -21.51
C TYR A 207 6.01 -11.00 -20.59
N ILE A 208 5.36 -12.00 -19.97
CA ILE A 208 4.46 -11.86 -18.82
C ILE A 208 5.31 -11.81 -17.54
N ASN A 209 5.04 -10.81 -16.69
CA ASN A 209 5.74 -10.62 -15.43
C ASN A 209 5.71 -11.89 -14.54
N ASN A 210 6.86 -12.31 -14.01
CA ASN A 210 7.09 -13.56 -13.27
C ASN A 210 6.85 -14.89 -14.04
N LEU A 211 6.48 -14.89 -15.33
CA LEU A 211 6.16 -16.12 -16.08
C LEU A 211 7.14 -16.37 -17.24
N HIS A 212 8.12 -17.26 -17.03
CA HIS A 212 9.20 -17.51 -18.01
C HIS A 212 8.68 -18.12 -19.34
N PRO A 213 8.94 -17.50 -20.52
CA PRO A 213 8.31 -17.91 -21.79
C PRO A 213 8.59 -19.35 -22.23
N GLU A 214 9.81 -19.85 -22.07
CA GLU A 214 10.16 -21.23 -22.48
C GLU A 214 9.68 -22.29 -21.48
N ILE A 215 9.94 -22.10 -20.17
CA ILE A 215 9.53 -23.04 -19.12
C ILE A 215 8.00 -23.20 -19.08
N HIS A 216 7.26 -22.13 -19.36
CA HIS A 216 5.79 -22.10 -19.34
C HIS A 216 5.20 -21.86 -20.74
N GLU A 217 5.86 -22.29 -21.82
CA GLU A 217 5.41 -22.09 -23.22
C GLU A 217 3.93 -22.48 -23.43
N LYS A 218 3.52 -23.63 -22.86
CA LYS A 218 2.13 -24.08 -22.89
C LYS A 218 1.16 -23.10 -22.23
N MET A 219 1.54 -22.51 -21.09
CA MET A 219 0.70 -21.54 -20.36
C MET A 219 0.45 -20.28 -21.19
N TYR A 220 1.44 -19.80 -21.95
CA TYR A 220 1.23 -18.69 -22.89
C TYR A 220 0.18 -19.06 -23.95
N GLY A 221 0.29 -20.25 -24.56
CA GLY A 221 -0.70 -20.76 -25.52
C GLY A 221 -2.09 -21.00 -24.92
N THR A 222 -2.20 -21.27 -23.61
CA THR A 222 -3.48 -21.34 -22.89
C THR A 222 -4.06 -19.94 -22.63
N LEU A 223 -3.23 -19.02 -22.13
CA LEU A 223 -3.62 -17.64 -21.83
C LEU A 223 -4.07 -16.87 -23.07
N GLU A 224 -3.48 -17.14 -24.24
CA GLU A 224 -3.96 -16.63 -25.54
C GLU A 224 -5.42 -17.02 -25.78
N LYS A 225 -5.74 -18.32 -25.75
CA LYS A 225 -7.10 -18.85 -25.96
C LYS A 225 -8.11 -18.38 -24.92
N ILE A 226 -7.66 -18.15 -23.68
CA ILE A 226 -8.50 -17.59 -22.62
C ILE A 226 -8.77 -16.10 -22.88
N PHE A 227 -7.76 -15.32 -23.26
CA PHE A 227 -7.91 -13.89 -23.54
C PHE A 227 -8.78 -13.62 -24.78
N GLU A 228 -8.80 -14.51 -25.77
CA GLU A 228 -9.79 -14.47 -26.86
C GLU A 228 -11.24 -14.40 -26.35
N LYS A 229 -11.55 -15.05 -25.22
CA LYS A 229 -12.88 -15.05 -24.61
C LYS A 229 -13.21 -13.74 -23.89
N PHE A 230 -12.20 -12.99 -23.47
CA PHE A 230 -12.38 -11.67 -22.88
C PHE A 230 -12.65 -10.56 -23.92
N ILE A 231 -12.26 -10.74 -25.20
CA ILE A 231 -12.41 -9.69 -26.23
C ILE A 231 -13.86 -9.19 -26.38
N PRO A 232 -14.90 -10.05 -26.50
CA PRO A 232 -16.28 -9.57 -26.62
C PRO A 232 -16.78 -8.84 -25.36
N LEU A 233 -16.40 -9.32 -24.17
CA LEU A 233 -16.74 -8.67 -22.90
C LEU A 233 -16.09 -7.29 -22.82
N PHE A 234 -14.81 -7.16 -23.17
CA PHE A 234 -14.12 -5.87 -23.19
C PHE A 234 -14.73 -4.93 -24.23
N ASN A 235 -14.98 -5.38 -25.47
CA ASN A 235 -15.68 -4.58 -26.49
C ASN A 235 -16.97 -3.96 -25.92
N ASN A 236 -17.76 -4.73 -25.17
CA ASN A 236 -18.98 -4.25 -24.52
C ASN A 236 -18.72 -3.29 -23.35
N VAL A 237 -17.87 -3.66 -22.37
CA VAL A 237 -17.46 -2.79 -21.24
C VAL A 237 -17.03 -1.41 -21.72
N LEU A 238 -16.14 -1.38 -22.71
CA LEU A 238 -15.48 -0.19 -23.23
C LEU A 238 -16.41 0.65 -24.10
N THR A 239 -17.35 0.00 -24.77
CA THR A 239 -18.45 0.67 -25.47
C THR A 239 -19.37 1.35 -24.47
N ASP A 240 -19.88 0.64 -23.47
CA ASP A 240 -20.90 1.19 -22.57
C ASP A 240 -20.33 2.22 -21.60
N SER A 241 -19.05 2.10 -21.21
CA SER A 241 -18.32 3.08 -20.39
C SER A 241 -17.84 4.32 -21.17
N CYS A 242 -18.18 4.44 -22.46
CA CYS A 242 -17.74 5.53 -23.32
C CYS A 242 -18.57 6.80 -23.05
N GLU A 243 -17.92 7.92 -22.69
CA GLU A 243 -18.57 9.22 -22.39
C GLU A 243 -19.51 9.68 -23.53
N GLN A 244 -19.14 9.40 -24.78
CA GLN A 244 -19.92 9.70 -25.98
C GLN A 244 -21.24 8.91 -26.10
N ASN A 245 -21.43 7.82 -25.34
CA ASN A 245 -22.58 6.94 -25.44
C ASN A 245 -23.75 7.30 -24.49
N LYS A 246 -23.59 8.31 -23.63
CA LYS A 246 -24.67 8.88 -22.79
C LYS A 246 -25.41 7.88 -21.88
N LYS A 247 -24.86 6.69 -21.64
CA LYS A 247 -25.49 5.69 -20.77
C LYS A 247 -25.60 6.16 -19.32
N ASN A 248 -24.69 7.01 -18.89
CA ASN A 248 -24.69 7.63 -17.56
C ASN A 248 -25.58 8.90 -17.48
N ASP A 249 -26.17 9.38 -18.59
CA ASP A 249 -27.00 10.59 -18.62
C ASP A 249 -28.46 10.34 -18.15
N LYS A 250 -28.84 9.08 -17.90
CA LYS A 250 -30.19 8.69 -17.46
C LYS A 250 -30.11 7.72 -16.27
N LEU A 251 -30.54 8.21 -15.11
CA LEU A 251 -30.86 7.36 -13.96
C LEU A 251 -32.15 6.55 -14.24
N ARG A 252 -32.34 5.43 -13.53
CA ARG A 252 -33.63 4.69 -13.55
C ARG A 252 -34.76 5.46 -12.83
N ILE A 253 -34.40 6.32 -11.88
CA ILE A 253 -35.24 7.28 -11.16
C ILE A 253 -34.43 8.58 -11.05
N SER A 254 -34.98 9.72 -11.47
CA SER A 254 -34.38 11.05 -11.29
C SER A 254 -34.73 11.65 -9.94
N SER A 255 -33.95 12.62 -9.45
CA SER A 255 -34.29 13.41 -8.26
C SER A 255 -35.47 14.37 -8.43
N ASN A 256 -36.01 14.46 -9.65
CA ASN A 256 -37.28 15.15 -9.93
C ASN A 256 -38.45 14.16 -10.09
N ASP A 257 -38.20 12.85 -9.96
CA ASP A 257 -39.20 11.80 -10.18
C ASP A 257 -39.73 11.22 -8.85
N TYR A 258 -38.90 11.16 -7.79
CA TYR A 258 -39.33 10.75 -6.45
C TYR A 258 -39.87 11.94 -5.64
N ASN A 259 -40.70 11.65 -4.63
CA ASN A 259 -41.33 12.64 -3.78
C ASN A 259 -41.00 12.38 -2.30
N VAL A 260 -40.71 13.43 -1.55
CA VAL A 260 -40.53 13.39 -0.09
C VAL A 260 -41.85 13.81 0.57
N GLU A 261 -42.22 13.17 1.67
CA GLU A 261 -43.38 13.58 2.48
C GLU A 261 -43.11 14.96 3.09
N GLU A 262 -43.92 15.95 2.70
CA GLU A 262 -43.88 17.32 3.22
C GLU A 262 -44.21 17.37 4.71
N PHE A 263 -43.71 18.38 5.44
CA PHE A 263 -43.90 18.49 6.89
C PHE A 263 -45.38 18.52 7.31
N GLU A 264 -46.23 19.25 6.58
CA GLU A 264 -47.68 19.26 6.86
C GLU A 264 -48.33 17.88 6.66
N ASP A 265 -47.87 17.08 5.70
CA ASP A 265 -48.36 15.72 5.49
C ASP A 265 -47.85 14.75 6.57
N TYR A 266 -46.57 14.85 6.96
CA TYR A 266 -45.99 14.11 8.08
C TYR A 266 -46.75 14.37 9.39
N PHE A 267 -46.90 15.64 9.76
CA PHE A 267 -47.62 16.10 10.95
C PHE A 267 -49.07 15.56 10.98
N ASN A 268 -49.77 15.65 9.86
CA ASN A 268 -51.14 15.14 9.76
C ASN A 268 -51.22 13.61 9.68
N ARG A 269 -50.18 12.92 9.21
CA ARG A 269 -50.08 11.45 9.26
C ARG A 269 -49.96 10.97 10.71
N LEU A 270 -49.02 11.51 11.50
CA LEU A 270 -48.88 11.14 12.91
C LEU A 270 -50.19 11.36 13.70
N ARG A 271 -50.82 12.53 13.53
CA ARG A 271 -52.09 12.86 14.20
C ARG A 271 -53.26 11.98 13.74
N LYS A 272 -53.21 11.44 12.52
CA LYS A 272 -54.17 10.43 12.02
C LYS A 272 -53.89 9.05 12.62
N GLU A 273 -52.64 8.61 12.68
CA GLU A 273 -52.24 7.35 13.31
C GLU A 273 -52.61 7.32 14.80
N GLU A 274 -52.42 8.43 15.52
CA GLU A 274 -52.89 8.57 16.89
C GLU A 274 -54.42 8.58 16.99
N ALA A 275 -55.12 9.32 16.12
CA ALA A 275 -56.59 9.33 16.15
C ALA A 275 -57.20 7.94 15.90
N GLU A 276 -56.63 7.15 14.99
CA GLU A 276 -57.04 5.75 14.74
C GLU A 276 -56.75 4.85 15.96
N LYS A 277 -55.58 5.01 16.60
CA LYS A 277 -55.15 4.30 17.81
C LYS A 277 -56.02 4.63 19.04
N ASN A 278 -56.47 5.88 19.17
CA ASN A 278 -57.32 6.37 20.26
C ASN A 278 -58.83 6.24 19.97
N GLY A 279 -59.22 5.94 18.72
CA GLY A 279 -60.61 5.78 18.30
C GLY A 279 -61.38 7.10 18.15
N THR A 280 -60.69 8.19 17.84
CA THR A 280 -61.22 9.55 17.71
C THR A 280 -61.34 9.99 16.24
N GLU A 281 -62.11 11.04 15.97
CA GLU A 281 -62.28 11.60 14.62
C GLU A 281 -61.06 12.45 14.23
N PHE A 282 -60.37 12.08 13.14
CA PHE A 282 -59.25 12.83 12.59
C PHE A 282 -59.72 14.03 11.77
N VAL A 283 -59.07 15.18 11.96
CA VAL A 283 -59.27 16.41 11.17
C VAL A 283 -57.90 16.95 10.77
N ARG A 284 -57.68 17.14 9.45
CA ARG A 284 -56.46 17.78 8.93
C ARG A 284 -56.40 19.25 9.37
N VAL A 285 -55.23 19.69 9.79
CA VAL A 285 -54.94 21.09 10.18
C VAL A 285 -53.71 21.56 9.40
N ASN A 286 -53.72 22.81 8.91
CA ASN A 286 -52.56 23.40 8.22
C ASN A 286 -51.48 23.76 9.25
N GLU A 287 -50.22 23.88 8.84
CA GLU A 287 -49.12 24.28 9.74
C GLU A 287 -49.40 25.63 10.43
N GLU A 288 -49.93 26.62 9.70
CA GLU A 288 -50.30 27.95 10.23
C GLU A 288 -51.45 27.93 11.29
N ASP A 289 -52.18 26.81 11.43
CA ASP A 289 -53.36 26.66 12.30
C ASP A 289 -53.12 25.69 13.49
N ALA A 290 -51.92 25.13 13.65
CA ALA A 290 -51.57 24.15 14.69
C ALA A 290 -50.96 24.80 15.96
N ASP A 291 -50.75 24.01 17.02
CA ASP A 291 -50.11 24.48 18.27
C ASP A 291 -48.58 24.47 18.15
N GLU A 292 -47.92 25.44 18.77
CA GLU A 292 -46.46 25.65 18.66
C GLU A 292 -45.69 24.52 19.38
N GLU A 293 -46.24 23.96 20.47
CA GLU A 293 -45.67 22.79 21.16
C GLU A 293 -45.86 21.48 20.35
N ASP A 294 -47.00 21.29 19.68
CA ASP A 294 -47.27 20.14 18.79
C ASP A 294 -46.34 20.13 17.56
N ILE A 295 -46.02 21.31 17.03
CA ILE A 295 -45.14 21.51 15.86
C ILE A 295 -43.68 21.19 16.24
N ASP A 296 -43.17 21.74 17.34
CA ASP A 296 -41.79 21.53 17.79
C ASP A 296 -41.48 20.05 18.05
N GLU A 297 -42.38 19.30 18.71
CA GLU A 297 -42.20 17.85 18.95
C GLU A 297 -42.14 17.04 17.63
N CYS A 298 -42.89 17.45 16.60
CA CYS A 298 -42.85 16.79 15.29
C CYS A 298 -41.62 17.19 14.45
N TYR A 299 -41.07 18.41 14.62
CA TYR A 299 -39.86 18.81 13.91
C TYR A 299 -38.61 18.05 14.38
N GLU A 300 -38.54 17.62 15.64
CA GLU A 300 -37.41 16.79 16.13
C GLU A 300 -37.33 15.40 15.47
N THR A 301 -38.43 14.87 14.92
CA THR A 301 -38.49 13.52 14.32
C THR A 301 -38.70 13.49 12.80
N TYR A 302 -39.10 14.60 12.18
CA TYR A 302 -39.46 14.69 10.77
C TYR A 302 -38.41 14.13 9.80
N ASP A 303 -37.14 14.54 9.91
CA ASP A 303 -36.11 14.13 8.95
C ASP A 303 -35.81 12.63 8.97
N ASP A 304 -35.91 12.00 10.15
CA ASP A 304 -35.74 10.54 10.32
C ASP A 304 -36.98 9.75 9.89
N GLU A 305 -38.19 10.28 10.06
CA GLU A 305 -39.45 9.54 9.86
C GLU A 305 -40.21 9.85 8.56
N LYS A 306 -39.97 10.98 7.89
CA LYS A 306 -40.65 11.37 6.64
C LYS A 306 -40.61 10.27 5.57
N LEU A 307 -41.72 9.99 4.92
CA LEU A 307 -41.79 8.96 3.87
C LEU A 307 -41.10 9.43 2.58
N VAL A 308 -40.43 8.51 1.87
CA VAL A 308 -39.91 8.72 0.52
C VAL A 308 -40.72 7.85 -0.42
N THR A 309 -41.37 8.44 -1.41
CA THR A 309 -42.23 7.72 -2.37
C THR A 309 -41.67 7.81 -3.78
N ILE A 310 -41.52 6.66 -4.42
CA ILE A 310 -41.27 6.56 -5.86
C ILE A 310 -42.56 6.92 -6.62
N PRO A 311 -42.48 7.48 -7.84
CA PRO A 311 -43.66 7.96 -8.54
C PRO A 311 -44.60 6.78 -8.86
N GLU A 312 -45.92 6.96 -8.75
CA GLU A 312 -46.85 5.83 -8.89
C GLU A 312 -46.78 5.13 -10.26
N ASP A 313 -46.34 5.80 -11.34
CA ASP A 313 -46.54 5.35 -12.72
C ASP A 313 -45.27 5.17 -13.58
N TYR A 314 -44.34 4.34 -13.08
CA TYR A 314 -43.18 3.83 -13.83
C TYR A 314 -43.48 2.48 -14.52
N LYS A 315 -42.90 2.28 -15.72
CA LYS A 315 -42.76 0.97 -16.38
C LYS A 315 -41.51 0.97 -17.26
N PHE A 316 -40.85 -0.18 -17.38
CA PHE A 316 -39.72 -0.34 -18.30
C PHE A 316 -40.15 -0.09 -19.77
N SER A 317 -39.28 0.56 -20.53
CA SER A 317 -39.49 0.84 -21.95
C SER A 317 -38.20 0.59 -22.75
N PRO A 318 -38.21 -0.25 -23.79
CA PRO A 318 -37.13 -0.39 -24.75
C PRO A 318 -36.63 0.91 -25.41
N GLU A 319 -37.41 2.00 -25.33
CA GLU A 319 -37.05 3.32 -25.84
C GLU A 319 -36.37 4.23 -24.79
N SER A 320 -36.41 3.88 -23.49
CA SER A 320 -35.71 4.64 -22.45
C SER A 320 -34.19 4.37 -22.49
N VAL A 321 -33.80 3.13 -22.79
CA VAL A 321 -32.42 2.62 -22.81
C VAL A 321 -31.54 3.42 -23.79
N PRO A 322 -30.44 4.06 -23.32
CA PRO A 322 -29.59 4.87 -24.19
C PRO A 322 -28.90 4.03 -25.27
N LYS A 323 -28.93 4.54 -26.51
CA LYS A 323 -28.30 3.90 -27.67
C LYS A 323 -26.86 4.36 -27.81
N ASN A 324 -25.96 3.39 -27.99
CA ASN A 324 -24.54 3.64 -28.20
C ASN A 324 -24.33 4.39 -29.54
N ASN A 325 -23.62 5.52 -29.48
CA ASN A 325 -23.25 6.37 -30.61
C ASN A 325 -21.91 5.93 -31.25
N ILE A 326 -21.06 5.26 -30.46
CA ILE A 326 -19.77 4.69 -30.82
C ILE A 326 -19.75 3.24 -30.33
N THR A 327 -19.09 2.33 -31.05
CA THR A 327 -18.80 0.96 -30.60
C THR A 327 -17.30 0.73 -30.64
N VAL A 328 -16.76 0.10 -29.60
CA VAL A 328 -15.36 -0.33 -29.51
C VAL A 328 -15.24 -1.76 -30.05
N ASP A 329 -14.30 -1.97 -30.96
CA ASP A 329 -13.84 -3.31 -31.34
C ASP A 329 -12.31 -3.38 -31.22
N LEU A 330 -11.82 -4.32 -30.42
CA LEU A 330 -10.39 -4.57 -30.20
C LEU A 330 -9.77 -5.48 -31.27
N LYS A 331 -10.51 -5.94 -32.28
CA LYS A 331 -9.95 -6.68 -33.42
C LYS A 331 -8.96 -5.85 -34.23
N GLY A 332 -7.87 -6.49 -34.66
CA GLY A 332 -6.76 -5.82 -35.34
C GLY A 332 -5.93 -4.87 -34.46
N SER A 333 -6.15 -4.84 -33.14
CA SER A 333 -5.44 -3.96 -32.21
C SER A 333 -4.20 -4.62 -31.60
N ARG A 334 -3.39 -3.80 -30.93
CA ARG A 334 -2.34 -4.23 -30.02
C ARG A 334 -2.61 -3.59 -28.66
N LEU A 335 -2.65 -4.41 -27.63
CA LEU A 335 -3.09 -4.06 -26.27
C LEU A 335 -1.95 -4.23 -25.28
N GLN A 336 -1.99 -3.44 -24.21
CA GLN A 336 -1.12 -3.64 -23.05
C GLN A 336 -1.94 -4.31 -21.95
N VAL A 337 -1.48 -5.48 -21.49
CA VAL A 337 -2.24 -6.38 -20.62
C VAL A 337 -1.42 -6.77 -19.41
N ILE A 338 -1.98 -6.55 -18.22
CA ILE A 338 -1.41 -6.95 -16.95
C ILE A 338 -2.10 -8.25 -16.52
N VAL A 339 -1.34 -9.34 -16.54
CA VAL A 339 -1.81 -10.69 -16.17
C VAL A 339 -1.49 -10.94 -14.69
N LYS A 340 -2.47 -11.43 -13.95
CA LYS A 340 -2.42 -11.67 -12.51
C LYS A 340 -3.17 -12.97 -12.17
N LEU A 341 -2.54 -13.90 -11.45
CA LEU A 341 -3.07 -15.22 -11.14
C LEU A 341 -2.87 -15.48 -9.65
N ALA A 342 -3.96 -15.76 -8.93
CA ALA A 342 -3.93 -15.98 -7.49
C ALA A 342 -5.03 -16.95 -7.04
N ASN A 343 -4.73 -17.76 -6.03
CA ASN A 343 -5.65 -18.74 -5.45
C ASN A 343 -5.94 -18.37 -3.99
N ILE A 344 -7.22 -18.38 -3.59
CA ILE A 344 -7.64 -18.31 -2.19
C ILE A 344 -7.85 -19.73 -1.69
N ILE A 345 -7.24 -20.08 -0.56
CA ILE A 345 -7.18 -21.43 0.00
C ILE A 345 -7.69 -21.37 1.44
N LEU A 346 -8.60 -22.28 1.78
CA LEU A 346 -9.19 -22.44 3.11
C LEU A 346 -8.90 -23.85 3.64
N THR A 347 -8.66 -23.96 4.94
CA THR A 347 -8.39 -25.24 5.63
C THR A 347 -9.29 -25.38 6.86
N PRO A 348 -9.48 -26.58 7.42
CA PRO A 348 -10.26 -26.76 8.65
C PRO A 348 -9.78 -25.88 9.83
N GLU A 349 -8.49 -25.56 9.88
CA GLU A 349 -7.87 -24.67 10.86
C GLU A 349 -8.07 -23.18 10.57
N LYS A 350 -8.30 -22.83 9.29
CA LYS A 350 -8.54 -21.47 8.78
C LYS A 350 -9.75 -21.48 7.83
N PRO A 351 -10.98 -21.70 8.36
CA PRO A 351 -12.14 -22.07 7.55
C PRO A 351 -12.85 -20.91 6.86
N THR A 352 -12.46 -19.66 7.13
CA THR A 352 -13.16 -18.44 6.68
C THR A 352 -12.17 -17.44 6.09
N TYR A 353 -12.47 -16.88 4.93
CA TYR A 353 -11.76 -15.75 4.32
C TYR A 353 -12.53 -14.47 4.61
N LYS A 354 -11.90 -13.45 5.22
CA LYS A 354 -12.56 -12.22 5.68
C LYS A 354 -12.84 -11.17 4.59
N GLY A 355 -12.83 -11.57 3.32
CA GLY A 355 -12.88 -10.66 2.18
C GLY A 355 -11.53 -9.97 1.89
N GLY A 356 -11.48 -9.28 0.75
CA GLY A 356 -10.35 -8.46 0.33
C GLY A 356 -10.51 -6.99 0.74
N VAL A 357 -9.68 -6.12 0.17
CA VAL A 357 -9.81 -4.65 0.30
C VAL A 357 -10.54 -4.04 -0.90
N TRP A 358 -11.19 -2.89 -0.71
CA TRP A 358 -11.72 -2.08 -1.81
C TRP A 358 -10.59 -1.46 -2.63
N HIS A 359 -10.53 -1.76 -3.92
CA HIS A 359 -9.48 -1.26 -4.81
C HIS A 359 -9.93 -1.19 -6.27
N VAL A 360 -9.25 -0.35 -7.08
CA VAL A 360 -9.14 -0.54 -8.53
C VAL A 360 -7.92 -1.43 -8.82
N GLU A 361 -7.80 -2.01 -10.01
CA GLU A 361 -6.52 -2.62 -10.39
C GLU A 361 -5.52 -1.52 -10.79
N GLY A 362 -4.27 -1.64 -10.31
CA GLY A 362 -3.17 -0.71 -10.60
C GLY A 362 -3.31 0.69 -9.98
N MET A 363 -2.58 1.64 -10.57
CA MET A 363 -2.62 3.07 -10.29
C MET A 363 -2.75 3.84 -11.62
N LEU A 364 -2.73 5.17 -11.57
CA LEU A 364 -2.74 6.02 -12.77
C LEU A 364 -1.49 5.84 -13.67
N ASN A 365 -0.46 5.10 -13.24
CA ASN A 365 0.68 4.77 -14.10
C ASN A 365 0.37 3.71 -15.14
N GLU A 366 -0.49 2.75 -14.79
CA GLU A 366 -0.81 1.60 -15.63
C GLU A 366 -1.89 1.91 -16.68
N GLU A 367 -2.53 3.09 -16.62
CA GLU A 367 -3.59 3.61 -17.51
C GLU A 367 -4.76 2.63 -17.81
N ILE A 368 -4.90 1.59 -16.99
CA ILE A 368 -5.90 0.52 -17.10
C ILE A 368 -7.32 1.10 -17.24
N VAL A 369 -8.00 0.70 -18.31
CA VAL A 369 -9.38 1.10 -18.62
C VAL A 369 -10.41 0.02 -18.28
N ALA A 370 -10.05 -1.26 -18.35
CA ALA A 370 -10.96 -2.37 -18.04
C ALA A 370 -10.24 -3.54 -17.34
N THR A 371 -10.96 -4.21 -16.44
CA THR A 371 -10.48 -5.37 -15.69
C THR A 371 -11.37 -6.57 -16.00
N GLY A 372 -10.75 -7.71 -16.28
CA GLY A 372 -11.41 -8.99 -16.48
C GLY A 372 -10.94 -10.03 -15.45
N ILE A 373 -11.86 -10.87 -14.95
CA ILE A 373 -11.58 -11.93 -13.97
C ILE A 373 -12.28 -13.23 -14.39
N HIS A 374 -11.52 -14.33 -14.49
CA HIS A 374 -12.02 -15.68 -14.75
C HIS A 374 -11.89 -16.54 -13.48
N TYR A 375 -13.00 -17.03 -12.96
CA TYR A 375 -13.08 -17.88 -11.75
C TYR A 375 -12.95 -19.36 -12.11
N TYR A 376 -11.78 -19.72 -12.65
CA TYR A 376 -11.53 -20.98 -13.33
C TYR A 376 -11.67 -22.25 -12.47
N ASP A 377 -11.60 -22.16 -11.15
CA ASP A 377 -11.98 -23.29 -10.29
C ASP A 377 -12.43 -22.90 -8.88
N GLN A 378 -13.37 -23.67 -8.33
CA GLN A 378 -13.90 -23.52 -6.98
C GLN A 378 -14.29 -24.89 -6.42
N GLU A 379 -14.03 -25.14 -5.13
CA GLU A 379 -14.42 -26.36 -4.43
C GLU A 379 -14.60 -26.12 -2.92
N ASN A 380 -15.64 -26.73 -2.33
CA ASN A 380 -15.92 -26.75 -0.89
C ASN A 380 -15.99 -25.36 -0.21
N ILE A 381 -16.62 -24.39 -0.85
CA ILE A 381 -16.87 -23.05 -0.30
C ILE A 381 -18.35 -22.70 -0.30
N THR A 382 -18.76 -21.79 0.57
CA THR A 382 -20.05 -21.10 0.49
C THR A 382 -20.15 -20.25 -0.77
N ASP A 383 -21.33 -19.69 -1.02
CA ASP A 383 -21.48 -18.62 -1.98
C ASP A 383 -20.50 -17.47 -1.70
N SER A 384 -20.07 -16.82 -2.78
CA SER A 384 -18.92 -15.92 -2.81
C SER A 384 -19.14 -14.85 -3.86
N TYR A 385 -18.84 -13.61 -3.52
CA TYR A 385 -19.24 -12.43 -4.31
C TYR A 385 -18.08 -11.51 -4.65
N LEU A 386 -18.31 -10.66 -5.65
CA LEU A 386 -17.46 -9.55 -6.06
C LEU A 386 -18.34 -8.29 -6.03
N ALA A 387 -18.17 -7.47 -4.98
CA ALA A 387 -18.93 -6.25 -4.79
C ALA A 387 -18.25 -5.05 -5.47
N PHE A 388 -19.06 -4.07 -5.88
CA PHE A 388 -18.66 -2.90 -6.64
C PHE A 388 -19.16 -1.60 -5.97
N ARG A 389 -18.34 -0.55 -6.05
CA ARG A 389 -18.71 0.82 -5.68
C ARG A 389 -17.94 1.82 -6.53
N GLN A 390 -18.44 3.04 -6.63
CA GLN A 390 -17.79 4.11 -7.39
C GLN A 390 -17.79 5.42 -6.61
N SER A 391 -16.71 6.20 -6.73
CA SER A 391 -16.76 7.59 -6.29
C SER A 391 -17.60 8.38 -7.30
N ILE A 392 -18.59 9.11 -6.79
CA ILE A 392 -19.48 9.95 -7.59
C ILE A 392 -19.29 11.43 -7.25
N ARG A 393 -20.02 12.29 -7.95
CA ARG A 393 -20.29 13.63 -7.46
C ARG A 393 -21.54 13.57 -6.58
N GLU A 394 -21.68 14.59 -5.74
CA GLU A 394 -22.94 14.98 -5.14
C GLU A 394 -24.04 15.00 -6.23
N PRO A 395 -25.19 14.32 -6.03
CA PRO A 395 -26.32 14.39 -6.96
C PRO A 395 -26.96 15.78 -6.91
N ASP A 396 -27.87 16.08 -7.85
CA ASP A 396 -28.80 17.20 -7.67
C ASP A 396 -29.96 16.71 -6.78
N TYR A 397 -30.19 17.32 -5.61
CA TYR A 397 -31.25 16.95 -4.65
C TYR A 397 -31.83 18.20 -3.97
N GLU A 398 -32.95 18.06 -3.24
CA GLU A 398 -33.55 19.17 -2.49
C GLU A 398 -32.82 19.43 -1.16
N GLN A 399 -32.75 20.70 -0.74
CA GLN A 399 -32.02 21.08 0.46
C GLN A 399 -32.64 20.42 1.70
N ASN A 400 -31.80 19.71 2.47
CA ASN A 400 -32.15 18.89 3.64
C ASN A 400 -32.90 17.57 3.31
N ASP A 401 -32.92 17.12 2.04
CA ASP A 401 -33.40 15.77 1.69
C ASP A 401 -32.33 14.68 1.95
N ASN A 402 -31.89 14.55 3.20
CA ASN A 402 -30.94 13.52 3.60
C ASN A 402 -31.49 12.10 3.38
N LYS A 403 -32.82 11.92 3.54
CA LYS A 403 -33.48 10.62 3.51
C LYS A 403 -33.80 10.13 2.09
N GLY A 404 -34.28 10.99 1.20
CA GLY A 404 -34.44 10.65 -0.21
C GLY A 404 -33.09 10.42 -0.89
N VAL A 405 -32.07 11.21 -0.57
CA VAL A 405 -30.69 10.95 -1.02
C VAL A 405 -30.20 9.56 -0.58
N LYS A 406 -30.49 9.16 0.67
CA LYS A 406 -30.14 7.85 1.20
C LYS A 406 -30.84 6.69 0.50
N GLU A 407 -32.17 6.72 0.41
CA GLU A 407 -32.95 5.64 -0.21
C GLU A 407 -32.68 5.51 -1.72
N ILE A 408 -32.47 6.63 -2.44
CA ILE A 408 -32.34 6.63 -3.90
C ILE A 408 -30.89 6.46 -4.38
N TYR A 409 -29.91 7.07 -3.70
CA TYR A 409 -28.50 7.04 -4.12
C TYR A 409 -27.60 6.15 -3.24
N ASN A 410 -28.07 5.66 -2.09
CA ASN A 410 -27.28 4.91 -1.11
C ASN A 410 -26.06 5.71 -0.62
N LEU A 411 -26.32 6.94 -0.18
CA LEU A 411 -25.38 7.89 0.42
C LEU A 411 -25.89 8.29 1.81
N GLU A 412 -24.99 8.50 2.76
CA GLU A 412 -25.30 9.02 4.11
C GLU A 412 -24.95 10.51 4.18
N ASP A 413 -25.64 11.29 5.01
CA ASP A 413 -25.27 12.69 5.27
C ASP A 413 -23.89 12.81 5.94
N GLU A 414 -23.17 13.89 5.62
CA GLU A 414 -21.72 14.09 5.79
C GLU A 414 -20.82 12.92 5.31
N GLY A 415 -21.41 11.94 4.61
CA GLY A 415 -20.75 10.70 4.21
C GLY A 415 -19.83 10.84 2.99
N PRO A 416 -18.90 9.89 2.79
CA PRO A 416 -18.06 9.88 1.60
C PRO A 416 -18.89 9.60 0.34
N LEU A 417 -18.76 10.45 -0.68
CA LEU A 417 -19.42 10.32 -2.00
C LEU A 417 -18.92 9.09 -2.79
N ASN A 418 -19.33 7.90 -2.33
CA ASN A 418 -18.83 6.59 -2.78
C ASN A 418 -19.96 5.56 -2.79
N GLN A 419 -20.83 5.68 -3.80
CA GLN A 419 -22.02 4.87 -3.99
C GLN A 419 -21.70 3.39 -4.20
N ARG A 420 -22.34 2.51 -3.41
CA ARG A 420 -22.35 1.06 -3.65
C ARG A 420 -23.21 0.77 -4.89
N LEU A 421 -22.67 -0.01 -5.82
CA LEU A 421 -23.33 -0.37 -7.08
C LEU A 421 -24.01 -1.75 -7.06
N GLY A 422 -23.76 -2.55 -6.03
CA GLY A 422 -24.20 -3.93 -5.93
C GLY A 422 -23.05 -4.92 -6.04
N GLU A 423 -23.35 -6.18 -6.35
CA GLU A 423 -22.37 -7.25 -6.40
C GLU A 423 -22.73 -8.36 -7.40
N ILE A 424 -21.71 -9.10 -7.85
CA ILE A 424 -21.88 -10.23 -8.76
C ILE A 424 -21.41 -11.51 -8.06
N LYS A 425 -22.30 -12.49 -7.96
CA LYS A 425 -21.97 -13.84 -7.49
C LYS A 425 -20.91 -14.46 -8.40
N THR A 426 -19.81 -14.92 -7.83
CA THR A 426 -18.68 -15.47 -8.60
C THR A 426 -18.76 -16.99 -8.59
N VAL A 427 -19.36 -17.59 -9.61
CA VAL A 427 -19.43 -19.06 -9.76
C VAL A 427 -18.20 -19.60 -10.50
N LYS A 428 -18.03 -20.92 -10.50
CA LYS A 428 -16.99 -21.63 -11.25
C LYS A 428 -17.15 -21.41 -12.76
N ASN A 429 -16.02 -21.30 -13.46
CA ASN A 429 -15.87 -20.97 -14.89
C ASN A 429 -16.33 -19.57 -15.34
N ARG A 430 -17.12 -18.84 -14.54
CA ARG A 430 -17.54 -17.46 -14.84
C ARG A 430 -16.36 -16.55 -15.18
N ILE A 431 -16.43 -15.91 -16.34
CA ILE A 431 -15.72 -14.67 -16.63
C ILE A 431 -16.60 -13.48 -16.22
N ILE A 432 -15.99 -12.45 -15.65
CA ILE A 432 -16.57 -11.13 -15.40
C ILE A 432 -15.62 -10.07 -15.99
N SER A 433 -16.13 -9.09 -16.73
CA SER A 433 -15.39 -7.87 -17.07
C SER A 433 -16.14 -6.61 -16.65
N PHE A 434 -15.40 -5.59 -16.25
CA PHE A 434 -15.92 -4.31 -15.74
C PHE A 434 -14.92 -3.17 -16.01
N PRO A 435 -15.37 -1.90 -16.05
CA PRO A 435 -14.47 -0.77 -16.26
C PRO A 435 -13.67 -0.48 -14.98
N ASN A 436 -12.40 -0.10 -15.11
CA ASN A 436 -11.51 0.14 -13.97
C ASN A 436 -11.74 1.50 -13.27
N ILE A 437 -12.91 2.10 -13.47
CA ILE A 437 -13.43 3.22 -12.68
C ILE A 437 -14.16 2.73 -11.41
N TYR A 438 -14.56 1.45 -11.36
CA TYR A 438 -15.20 0.85 -10.19
C TYR A 438 -14.18 0.31 -9.20
N GLN A 439 -14.27 0.74 -7.94
CA GLN A 439 -13.63 0.03 -6.85
C GLN A 439 -14.37 -1.29 -6.65
N HIS A 440 -13.63 -2.39 -6.58
CA HIS A 440 -14.18 -3.72 -6.34
C HIS A 440 -13.59 -4.32 -5.05
N GLN A 441 -14.36 -5.19 -4.42
CA GLN A 441 -13.96 -5.95 -3.24
C GLN A 441 -14.50 -7.38 -3.33
N VAL A 442 -13.59 -8.35 -3.21
CA VAL A 442 -13.97 -9.75 -2.98
C VAL A 442 -14.60 -9.83 -1.58
N GLN A 443 -15.86 -10.26 -1.48
CA GLN A 443 -16.53 -10.44 -0.18
C GLN A 443 -16.01 -11.67 0.56
N ASP A 444 -16.39 -11.81 1.83
CA ASP A 444 -16.08 -12.96 2.66
C ASP A 444 -16.80 -14.23 2.21
N PHE A 445 -16.23 -15.38 2.58
CA PHE A 445 -16.80 -16.72 2.36
C PHE A 445 -16.09 -17.74 3.26
N GLU A 446 -16.70 -18.90 3.46
CA GLU A 446 -16.13 -19.97 4.30
C GLU A 446 -16.27 -21.37 3.70
N LEU A 447 -15.68 -22.37 4.35
CA LEU A 447 -15.81 -23.77 3.97
C LEU A 447 -17.25 -24.26 4.13
N GLN A 448 -17.78 -24.91 3.08
CA GLN A 448 -19.11 -25.52 3.12
C GLN A 448 -19.13 -26.77 4.01
N ASP A 449 -18.14 -27.65 3.84
CA ASP A 449 -17.77 -28.73 4.76
C ASP A 449 -16.46 -28.35 5.46
N LYS A 450 -16.60 -27.84 6.69
CA LYS A 450 -15.47 -27.38 7.54
C LYS A 450 -14.53 -28.50 7.98
N THR A 451 -14.79 -29.76 7.64
CA THR A 451 -13.88 -30.89 7.91
C THR A 451 -12.86 -31.14 6.79
N LYS A 452 -13.00 -30.46 5.65
CA LYS A 452 -12.14 -30.60 4.46
C LYS A 452 -11.57 -29.24 4.05
N PRO A 453 -10.40 -29.19 3.37
CA PRO A 453 -9.97 -27.96 2.71
C PRO A 453 -10.92 -27.56 1.58
N GLY A 454 -10.80 -26.32 1.11
CA GLY A 454 -11.59 -25.74 0.02
C GLY A 454 -10.85 -24.56 -0.60
N TYR A 455 -11.26 -24.13 -1.79
CA TYR A 455 -10.53 -23.11 -2.54
C TYR A 455 -11.39 -22.33 -3.53
N ARG A 456 -10.88 -21.15 -3.91
CA ARG A 456 -11.35 -20.32 -5.03
C ARG A 456 -10.15 -19.82 -5.82
N LYS A 457 -10.04 -20.26 -7.07
CA LYS A 457 -8.92 -19.95 -7.97
C LYS A 457 -9.36 -18.94 -9.02
N ARG A 458 -8.54 -17.91 -9.28
CA ARG A 458 -8.87 -16.83 -10.23
C ARG A 458 -7.69 -16.36 -11.08
N LEU A 459 -8.00 -16.03 -12.33
CA LEU A 459 -7.12 -15.36 -13.29
C LEU A 459 -7.70 -13.97 -13.56
N ASN A 460 -6.97 -12.93 -13.16
CA ASN A 460 -7.25 -11.53 -13.48
C ASN A 460 -6.44 -11.14 -14.74
N ASN A 461 -7.13 -10.76 -15.81
CA ASN A 461 -6.55 -10.18 -17.04
C ASN A 461 -7.01 -8.73 -17.14
N THR A 462 -6.08 -7.80 -17.06
CA THR A 462 -6.39 -6.37 -16.90
C THR A 462 -5.82 -5.58 -18.08
N VAL A 463 -6.64 -4.74 -18.72
CA VAL A 463 -6.36 -4.19 -20.07
C VAL A 463 -6.25 -2.66 -20.06
N ASP A 464 -5.15 -2.20 -20.63
CA ASP A 464 -4.92 -0.86 -21.15
C ASP A 464 -5.14 -0.85 -22.68
N ILE A 465 -5.69 0.24 -23.20
CA ILE A 465 -5.92 0.48 -24.62
C ILE A 465 -5.08 1.69 -25.02
N PRO A 466 -4.06 1.52 -25.87
CA PRO A 466 -3.36 2.66 -26.43
C PRO A 466 -4.33 3.48 -27.28
N LYS A 467 -4.67 4.69 -26.81
CA LYS A 467 -5.35 5.70 -27.64
C LYS A 467 -4.57 5.87 -28.94
N THR A 468 -5.27 5.85 -30.06
CA THR A 468 -4.67 5.81 -31.42
C THR A 468 -3.55 6.82 -31.61
N ILE A 469 -2.37 6.30 -31.98
CA ILE A 469 -1.09 7.00 -32.19
C ILE A 469 -1.25 8.46 -32.62
N LYS A 470 -1.06 9.38 -31.65
CA LYS A 470 -0.49 10.71 -31.85
C LYS A 470 -0.14 11.34 -30.50
N ASP A 471 1.16 11.49 -30.31
CA ASP A 471 1.79 12.03 -29.10
C ASP A 471 1.52 11.18 -27.84
N ILE A 472 2.32 11.40 -26.79
CA ILE A 472 2.21 10.75 -25.48
C ILE A 472 2.40 9.21 -25.50
N SER A 473 3.66 8.80 -25.40
CA SER A 473 4.00 7.81 -24.38
C SER A 473 4.94 8.51 -23.40
N VAL A 474 4.66 8.41 -22.09
CA VAL A 474 5.46 8.96 -20.97
C VAL A 474 5.14 10.46 -20.58
N PRO A 475 4.29 10.66 -19.51
CA PRO A 475 3.95 11.87 -18.68
C PRO A 475 4.22 11.76 -17.14
N ASN A 476 4.14 12.80 -16.25
CA ASN A 476 4.56 12.78 -14.80
C ASN A 476 3.71 13.54 -13.72
N LEU A 477 4.14 14.17 -12.58
CA LEU A 477 5.36 14.89 -12.11
C LEU A 477 5.44 15.10 -10.57
N ILE A 478 6.56 14.67 -9.97
CA ILE A 478 7.47 15.27 -8.94
C ILE A 478 6.81 15.95 -7.69
N LYS A 479 7.32 16.00 -6.44
CA LYS A 479 8.26 15.26 -5.54
C LYS A 479 9.01 16.28 -4.65
N ILE A 480 8.72 16.32 -3.34
CA ILE A 480 9.52 17.11 -2.36
C ILE A 480 10.00 16.27 -1.15
N LEU A 481 9.26 15.23 -0.72
CA LEU A 481 9.56 14.48 0.53
C LEU A 481 9.99 13.02 0.34
N SER A 482 10.33 12.56 -0.86
CA SER A 482 10.63 11.13 -1.13
C SER A 482 12.04 10.85 -1.69
N LEU A 483 12.93 11.86 -1.70
CA LEU A 483 14.27 11.76 -2.29
C LEU A 483 15.28 11.05 -1.37
N SER A 484 15.29 11.37 -0.07
CA SER A 484 16.10 10.72 0.96
C SER A 484 15.70 9.24 1.14
N ASP A 485 14.40 8.95 1.25
CA ASP A 485 13.84 7.59 1.30
C ASP A 485 14.37 6.70 0.17
N MET A 486 14.31 7.22 -1.06
CA MET A 486 14.61 6.46 -2.28
C MET A 486 16.07 5.98 -2.36
N PHE A 487 16.98 6.60 -1.60
CA PHE A 487 18.40 6.24 -1.59
C PHE A 487 18.69 4.93 -0.83
N PHE A 488 18.05 4.71 0.33
CA PHE A 488 18.42 3.62 1.24
C PHE A 488 17.76 2.27 0.95
N PHE A 489 16.85 2.20 -0.02
CA PHE A 489 16.18 0.96 -0.45
C PHE A 489 16.76 0.31 -1.72
N ASP A 490 17.78 0.91 -2.36
CA ASP A 490 18.45 0.28 -3.50
C ASP A 490 19.55 -0.71 -3.07
N LYS A 491 19.40 -1.99 -3.45
CA LYS A 491 20.42 -3.05 -3.25
C LYS A 491 21.76 -2.74 -3.94
N LYS A 492 21.80 -1.84 -4.92
CA LYS A 492 23.07 -1.34 -5.51
C LYS A 492 23.77 -0.36 -4.57
N ILE A 493 23.00 0.52 -3.90
CA ILE A 493 23.51 1.42 -2.86
C ILE A 493 23.91 0.63 -1.61
N GLU A 494 23.16 -0.40 -1.20
CA GLU A 494 23.53 -1.29 -0.08
C GLU A 494 24.96 -1.82 -0.22
N ARG A 495 25.35 -2.27 -1.42
CA ARG A 495 26.72 -2.74 -1.71
C ARG A 495 27.75 -1.61 -1.67
N ILE A 496 27.39 -0.40 -2.07
CA ILE A 496 28.27 0.78 -2.01
C ILE A 496 28.45 1.22 -0.55
N THR A 497 27.37 1.32 0.24
CA THR A 497 27.40 1.57 1.69
C THR A 497 28.28 0.55 2.43
N LEU A 498 28.11 -0.74 2.14
CA LEU A 498 28.96 -1.81 2.71
C LEU A 498 30.44 -1.73 2.27
N THR A 499 30.75 -1.00 1.18
CA THR A 499 32.13 -0.73 0.76
C THR A 499 32.68 0.54 1.41
N ILE A 500 31.87 1.60 1.51
CA ILE A 500 32.23 2.88 2.14
C ILE A 500 32.59 2.67 3.62
N ILE A 501 31.79 1.91 4.38
CA ILE A 501 32.02 1.68 5.83
C ILE A 501 33.39 1.03 6.11
N GLU A 502 33.91 0.20 5.20
CA GLU A 502 35.20 -0.49 5.38
C GLU A 502 36.39 0.50 5.41
N THR A 503 36.29 1.66 4.75
CA THR A 503 37.36 2.66 4.73
C THR A 503 37.51 3.36 6.10
N PRO A 504 36.48 4.04 6.67
CA PRO A 504 36.55 4.56 8.04
C PRO A 504 36.77 3.48 9.10
N ARG A 505 36.22 2.26 8.96
CA ARG A 505 36.52 1.14 9.88
C ARG A 505 38.02 0.81 9.87
N THR A 506 38.64 0.75 8.70
CA THR A 506 40.08 0.42 8.58
C THR A 506 40.95 1.55 9.11
N ILE A 507 40.60 2.81 8.84
CA ILE A 507 41.29 3.99 9.41
C ILE A 507 41.16 4.02 10.94
N LEU A 508 39.97 3.73 11.48
CA LEU A 508 39.75 3.59 12.93
C LEU A 508 40.58 2.45 13.53
N THR A 509 40.63 1.29 12.86
CA THR A 509 41.43 0.14 13.31
C THR A 509 42.90 0.55 13.45
N LYS A 510 43.47 1.14 12.39
CA LYS A 510 44.85 1.63 12.37
C LYS A 510 45.11 2.70 13.43
N LYS A 511 44.18 3.63 13.65
CA LYS A 511 44.32 4.66 14.68
C LYS A 511 44.34 4.07 16.10
N ILE A 512 43.56 3.03 16.37
CA ILE A 512 43.59 2.32 17.66
C ILE A 512 44.93 1.56 17.81
N GLU A 513 45.45 0.95 16.75
CA GLU A 513 46.79 0.32 16.75
C GLU A 513 47.89 1.35 17.09
N GLU A 514 47.93 2.48 16.37
CA GLU A 514 48.91 3.56 16.61
C GLU A 514 48.84 4.12 18.04
N LEU A 515 47.63 4.36 18.57
CA LEU A 515 47.44 4.82 19.95
C LEU A 515 47.91 3.78 20.99
N ILE A 516 47.72 2.49 20.74
CA ILE A 516 48.17 1.42 21.64
C ILE A 516 49.69 1.25 21.60
N GLU A 517 50.32 1.40 20.43
CA GLU A 517 51.78 1.38 20.28
C GLU A 517 52.43 2.58 21.00
N ASP A 518 51.97 3.80 20.74
CA ASP A 518 52.45 5.02 21.42
C ASP A 518 52.20 4.99 22.94
N GLY A 519 51.07 4.41 23.36
CA GLY A 519 50.70 4.22 24.77
C GLY A 519 51.41 3.06 25.49
N GLY A 520 52.32 2.34 24.81
CA GLY A 520 53.12 1.28 25.42
C GLY A 520 52.35 -0.02 25.72
N GLY A 521 51.32 -0.32 24.93
CA GLY A 521 50.49 -1.54 25.05
C GLY A 521 49.07 -1.30 25.55
N GLN A 522 48.72 -0.06 25.91
CA GLN A 522 47.35 0.37 26.21
C GLN A 522 47.11 1.82 25.76
N ALA A 523 45.88 2.16 25.41
CA ALA A 523 45.47 3.54 25.09
C ALA A 523 44.17 3.92 25.80
N THR A 524 43.92 5.21 25.98
CA THR A 524 42.60 5.74 26.36
C THR A 524 41.99 6.46 25.16
N PHE A 525 40.74 6.14 24.80
CA PHE A 525 40.03 6.81 23.71
C PHE A 525 38.61 7.22 24.13
N ASN A 526 38.10 8.31 23.55
CA ASN A 526 36.72 8.73 23.75
C ASN A 526 35.82 8.06 22.72
N TYR A 527 35.03 7.06 23.12
CA TYR A 527 34.29 6.22 22.18
C TYR A 527 33.14 6.98 21.50
N PHE A 528 32.47 7.91 22.19
CA PHE A 528 31.40 8.71 21.60
C PHE A 528 31.94 9.59 20.45
N LYS A 529 32.98 10.40 20.71
CA LYS A 529 33.64 11.19 19.66
C LYS A 529 34.19 10.34 18.52
N THR A 530 34.72 9.16 18.84
CA THR A 530 35.28 8.21 17.86
C THR A 530 34.19 7.66 16.94
N PHE A 531 33.05 7.24 17.49
CA PHE A 531 31.91 6.78 16.71
C PHE A 531 31.23 7.92 15.94
N GLN A 532 31.11 9.11 16.52
CA GLN A 532 30.55 10.29 15.85
C GLN A 532 31.45 10.76 14.69
N SER A 533 32.77 10.62 14.82
CA SER A 533 33.74 10.84 13.73
C SER A 533 33.64 9.78 12.64
N LEU A 534 33.43 8.50 13.00
CA LEU A 534 33.26 7.42 12.03
C LEU A 534 31.96 7.58 11.24
N THR A 535 30.82 7.88 11.88
CA THR A 535 29.55 8.11 11.18
C THR A 535 29.59 9.39 10.36
N ALA A 536 30.31 10.43 10.82
CA ALA A 536 30.61 11.61 10.02
C ALA A 536 31.39 11.27 8.74
N ASP A 537 32.43 10.45 8.82
CA ASP A 537 33.21 10.05 7.64
C ASP A 537 32.42 9.16 6.68
N VAL A 538 31.60 8.23 7.19
CA VAL A 538 30.71 7.40 6.37
C VAL A 538 29.64 8.24 5.67
N ILE A 539 28.91 9.11 6.39
CA ILE A 539 27.88 9.97 5.76
C ILE A 539 28.51 11.03 4.86
N GLY A 540 29.73 11.48 5.16
CA GLY A 540 30.52 12.39 4.33
C GLY A 540 30.81 11.78 2.98
N GLU A 541 31.36 10.57 2.96
CA GLU A 541 31.64 9.83 1.73
C GLU A 541 30.35 9.44 0.98
N LEU A 542 29.30 9.03 1.69
CA LEU A 542 28.01 8.68 1.11
C LEU A 542 27.27 9.89 0.52
N THR A 543 27.34 11.06 1.17
CA THR A 543 26.61 12.27 0.75
C THR A 543 27.41 13.11 -0.25
N PHE A 544 28.67 13.40 0.04
CA PHE A 544 29.53 14.35 -0.69
C PHE A 544 30.60 13.66 -1.56
N GLY A 545 30.65 12.32 -1.58
CA GLY A 545 31.68 11.57 -2.30
C GLY A 545 33.10 11.78 -1.77
N LYS A 546 33.24 12.29 -0.54
CA LYS A 546 34.50 12.54 0.17
C LYS A 546 34.26 12.37 1.68
N SER A 547 35.02 11.49 2.34
CA SER A 547 35.13 11.47 3.81
C SER A 547 35.58 12.85 4.34
N PHE A 548 35.11 13.25 5.53
CA PHE A 548 35.59 14.46 6.19
C PHE A 548 37.00 14.27 6.80
N ASN A 549 37.45 13.03 6.93
CA ASN A 549 38.64 12.62 7.67
C ASN A 549 38.55 13.02 9.15
N ALA A 550 37.36 12.94 9.74
CA ALA A 550 37.12 13.19 11.15
C ALA A 550 37.83 12.16 12.04
N VAL A 551 37.85 10.88 11.66
CA VAL A 551 38.52 9.81 12.44
C VAL A 551 40.03 10.10 12.65
N PRO A 552 40.84 10.39 11.61
CA PRO A 552 42.27 10.68 11.79
C PRO A 552 42.55 12.09 12.36
N ASN A 553 41.60 13.04 12.31
CA ASN A 553 41.78 14.40 12.82
C ASN A 553 41.19 14.65 14.23
N ASP A 554 40.75 13.61 14.93
CA ASP A 554 40.10 13.68 16.27
C ASP A 554 38.81 14.51 16.32
N GLY A 555 38.09 14.55 15.19
CA GLY A 555 36.83 15.24 15.02
C GLY A 555 36.79 16.08 13.74
N HIS A 556 35.67 16.75 13.50
CA HIS A 556 35.50 17.68 12.39
C HIS A 556 34.41 18.71 12.75
N PRO A 557 34.51 20.00 12.34
CA PRO A 557 33.53 21.03 12.74
C PRO A 557 32.05 20.70 12.44
N MET A 558 31.79 19.77 11.50
CA MET A 558 30.44 19.28 11.22
C MET A 558 29.82 18.46 12.36
N THR A 559 30.60 17.77 13.20
CA THR A 559 30.04 17.01 14.35
C THR A 559 29.53 17.96 15.43
N GLU A 560 30.33 18.97 15.80
CA GLU A 560 29.95 20.04 16.72
C GLU A 560 28.73 20.83 16.22
N TRP A 561 28.65 21.05 14.90
CA TRP A 561 27.50 21.70 14.27
C TRP A 561 26.24 20.83 14.30
N VAL A 562 26.33 19.51 14.10
CA VAL A 562 25.19 18.58 14.28
C VAL A 562 24.73 18.55 15.74
N ASN A 563 25.65 18.44 16.70
CA ASN A 563 25.37 18.51 18.14
C ASN A 563 24.59 19.79 18.48
N SER A 564 25.08 20.95 17.99
CA SER A 564 24.43 22.24 18.15
C SER A 564 23.03 22.28 17.52
N ALA A 565 22.88 21.76 16.30
CA ALA A 565 21.62 21.81 15.56
C ALA A 565 20.50 20.99 16.23
N ILE A 566 20.83 19.83 16.82
CA ILE A 566 19.87 19.00 17.56
C ILE A 566 19.36 19.73 18.82
N GLN A 567 20.26 20.36 19.57
CA GLN A 567 19.92 21.14 20.76
C GLN A 567 19.05 22.36 20.41
N TYR A 568 19.47 23.18 19.45
CA TYR A 568 18.72 24.39 19.05
C TYR A 568 17.40 24.08 18.35
N GLY A 569 17.31 23.01 17.53
CA GLY A 569 16.05 22.61 16.88
C GLY A 569 14.94 22.30 17.88
N THR A 570 15.31 21.63 18.99
CA THR A 570 14.37 21.27 20.05
C THR A 570 13.88 22.51 20.83
N LEU A 571 14.78 23.47 21.11
CA LEU A 571 14.41 24.76 21.71
C LEU A 571 13.49 25.61 20.80
N ILE A 572 13.66 25.51 19.48
CA ILE A 572 12.80 26.19 18.49
C ILE A 572 11.40 25.56 18.45
N GLN A 573 11.27 24.24 18.54
CA GLN A 573 9.96 23.57 18.64
C GLN A 573 9.23 23.92 19.94
N ALA A 574 9.94 24.00 21.07
CA ALA A 574 9.36 24.37 22.36
C ALA A 574 8.91 25.84 22.46
N CYS A 575 9.36 26.71 21.56
CA CYS A 575 9.11 28.15 21.62
C CYS A 575 8.15 28.62 20.53
N LEU A 576 6.84 28.62 20.85
CA LEU A 576 5.73 28.96 19.94
C LEU A 576 5.98 30.21 19.06
N THR A 577 6.61 31.24 19.62
CA THR A 577 6.93 32.52 18.96
C THR A 577 7.89 32.36 17.76
N PHE A 578 8.73 31.33 17.73
CA PHE A 578 9.77 31.16 16.70
C PHE A 578 9.29 30.51 15.40
N ARG A 579 8.03 30.02 15.32
CA ARG A 579 7.44 29.50 14.06
C ARG A 579 7.46 30.50 12.90
N PHE A 580 7.67 31.80 13.15
CA PHE A 580 7.70 32.87 12.14
C PHE A 580 9.09 33.21 11.54
N PHE A 581 10.21 32.76 12.10
CA PHE A 581 11.56 33.19 11.64
C PHE A 581 12.46 32.03 11.17
N ARG A 582 12.12 31.46 10.00
CA ARG A 582 12.94 30.45 9.31
C ARG A 582 13.87 31.10 8.27
N PHE A 583 14.93 31.78 8.72
CA PHE A 583 15.93 32.37 7.80
C PHE A 583 17.35 32.48 8.39
N MET A 584 18.27 31.61 7.97
CA MET A 584 19.72 31.82 8.03
C MET A 584 20.48 30.76 7.20
N PHE A 585 21.80 30.97 7.03
CA PHE A 585 22.79 30.06 6.45
C PHE A 585 22.77 29.86 4.92
N SER A 586 23.11 30.94 4.21
CA SER A 586 23.83 30.84 2.93
C SER A 586 25.34 30.87 3.17
N ASN A 587 26.08 29.80 2.81
CA ASN A 587 27.46 29.81 2.29
C ASN A 587 28.09 28.39 2.31
N LEU A 588 27.87 27.65 1.22
CA LEU A 588 28.70 26.51 0.78
C LEU A 588 29.14 26.77 -0.66
N GLU A 589 30.45 26.94 -0.88
CA GLU A 589 31.00 27.30 -2.19
C GLU A 589 30.98 26.13 -3.20
N LYS A 590 31.02 26.48 -4.48
CA LYS A 590 30.85 25.53 -5.60
C LYS A 590 32.14 24.81 -5.96
N ASP A 591 32.63 23.98 -5.04
CA ASP A 591 33.73 23.07 -5.37
C ASP A 591 33.24 21.82 -6.12
N LYS A 592 34.14 21.15 -6.85
CA LYS A 592 33.80 19.90 -7.56
C LYS A 592 33.90 18.70 -6.61
N PHE A 593 32.74 18.17 -6.25
CA PHE A 593 32.58 16.94 -5.47
C PHE A 593 32.41 15.73 -6.38
N ASN A 594 32.83 14.55 -5.89
CA ASN A 594 32.55 13.27 -6.54
C ASN A 594 31.22 12.70 -5.99
N VAL A 595 30.72 11.63 -6.60
CA VAL A 595 29.31 11.61 -7.01
C VAL A 595 28.47 10.49 -6.37
N HIS A 596 27.84 10.78 -5.23
CA HIS A 596 26.77 9.94 -4.63
C HIS A 596 25.49 10.76 -4.33
N ILE A 597 25.03 10.93 -3.08
CA ILE A 597 23.70 11.53 -2.80
C ILE A 597 23.58 12.99 -3.29
N MET A 598 24.60 13.84 -3.05
CA MET A 598 24.53 15.27 -3.40
C MET A 598 24.25 15.51 -4.89
N GLN A 599 24.75 14.64 -5.78
CA GLN A 599 24.42 14.71 -7.20
C GLN A 599 22.95 14.36 -7.46
N MET A 600 22.40 13.35 -6.80
CA MET A 600 20.98 12.99 -6.94
C MET A 600 20.09 14.18 -6.55
N TYR A 601 20.43 14.92 -5.49
CA TYR A 601 19.77 16.17 -5.15
C TYR A 601 20.00 17.27 -6.21
N MET A 602 21.22 17.49 -6.71
CA MET A 602 21.52 18.49 -7.76
C MET A 602 20.90 18.21 -9.14
N THR A 603 20.52 16.95 -9.40
CA THR A 603 19.72 16.54 -10.57
C THR A 603 18.22 16.46 -10.28
N ALA A 604 17.84 16.32 -9.00
CA ALA A 604 16.45 16.31 -8.59
C ALA A 604 15.78 17.68 -8.82
N LYS A 605 14.46 17.59 -8.88
CA LYS A 605 13.54 18.70 -9.03
C LYS A 605 12.53 18.65 -7.88
N ASN A 606 11.89 19.78 -7.60
CA ASN A 606 10.78 19.89 -6.66
C ASN A 606 9.42 19.83 -7.39
N ASN A 607 8.31 19.88 -6.65
CA ASN A 607 6.94 19.77 -7.18
C ASN A 607 6.64 20.67 -8.39
N ASP A 608 7.32 21.81 -8.53
CA ASP A 608 7.13 22.75 -9.65
C ASP A 608 7.90 22.36 -10.92
N GLY A 609 8.56 21.19 -10.95
CA GLY A 609 9.43 20.77 -12.05
C GLY A 609 10.75 21.54 -12.18
N LYS A 610 10.99 22.52 -11.28
CA LYS A 610 12.23 23.28 -11.13
C LYS A 610 13.26 22.40 -10.43
N LYS A 611 14.55 22.59 -10.70
CA LYS A 611 15.60 21.98 -9.86
C LYS A 611 15.41 22.41 -8.40
N LEU A 612 15.74 21.52 -7.45
CA LEU A 612 15.79 21.91 -6.03
C LEU A 612 16.61 23.21 -5.91
N SER A 613 16.00 24.23 -5.30
CA SER A 613 16.68 25.48 -5.02
C SER A 613 17.85 25.23 -4.08
N TYR A 614 18.80 26.15 -4.04
CA TYR A 614 19.95 26.04 -3.14
C TYR A 614 19.55 25.89 -1.66
N ALA A 615 18.42 26.48 -1.25
CA ALA A 615 17.88 26.31 0.10
C ALA A 615 17.28 24.91 0.35
N GLU A 616 16.58 24.33 -0.64
CA GLU A 616 16.08 22.96 -0.55
C GLU A 616 17.24 21.95 -0.54
N LEU A 617 18.25 22.13 -1.41
CA LEU A 617 19.48 21.32 -1.43
C LEU A 617 20.18 21.32 -0.07
N VAL A 618 20.39 22.51 0.52
CA VAL A 618 21.02 22.66 1.83
C VAL A 618 20.17 22.04 2.95
N SER A 619 18.84 22.18 2.90
CA SER A 619 17.93 21.58 3.89
C SER A 619 17.94 20.05 3.85
N GLU A 620 18.00 19.44 2.66
CA GLU A 620 18.11 18.00 2.50
C GLU A 620 19.49 17.47 2.94
N MET A 621 20.57 18.14 2.54
CA MET A 621 21.94 17.79 2.95
C MET A 621 22.12 17.92 4.48
N PHE A 622 21.48 18.91 5.11
CA PHE A 622 21.40 19.05 6.57
C PHE A 622 20.69 17.87 7.24
N LEU A 623 19.51 17.48 6.73
CA LEU A 623 18.74 16.36 7.27
C LEU A 623 19.55 15.05 7.22
N MET A 624 20.21 14.79 6.09
CA MET A 624 21.08 13.63 5.90
C MET A 624 22.23 13.58 6.91
N LEU A 625 22.90 14.72 7.15
CA LEU A 625 23.99 14.85 8.13
C LEU A 625 23.52 14.58 9.55
N VAL A 626 22.45 15.24 10.01
CA VAL A 626 21.94 15.08 11.38
C VAL A 626 21.47 13.64 11.62
N ALA A 627 20.66 13.09 10.71
CA ALA A 627 20.10 11.76 10.87
C ALA A 627 21.18 10.65 10.83
N GLY A 628 22.17 10.77 9.94
CA GLY A 628 23.22 9.77 9.75
C GLY A 628 24.33 9.81 10.80
N ILE A 629 24.71 11.00 11.31
CA ILE A 629 25.82 11.11 12.26
C ILE A 629 25.42 10.69 13.66
N ASP A 630 24.37 11.32 14.21
CA ASP A 630 24.09 11.23 15.64
C ASP A 630 23.44 9.90 16.02
N THR A 631 22.36 9.51 15.34
CA THR A 631 21.54 8.36 15.77
C THR A 631 22.33 7.04 15.84
N THR A 632 23.18 6.73 14.85
CA THR A 632 24.01 5.53 14.92
C THR A 632 25.16 5.64 15.92
N SER A 633 25.80 6.82 16.04
CA SER A 633 26.93 6.99 16.98
C SER A 633 26.48 6.96 18.44
N VAL A 634 25.30 7.53 18.75
CA VAL A 634 24.58 7.36 20.02
C VAL A 634 24.30 5.88 20.29
N THR A 635 23.73 5.14 19.32
CA THR A 635 23.42 3.71 19.47
C THR A 635 24.68 2.86 19.74
N MET A 636 25.76 3.08 18.99
CA MET A 636 27.04 2.38 19.21
C MET A 636 27.68 2.72 20.56
N SER A 637 27.54 3.97 21.01
CA SER A 637 28.04 4.44 22.30
C SER A 637 27.30 3.80 23.48
N TRP A 638 25.96 3.73 23.40
CA TRP A 638 25.15 3.05 24.41
C TRP A 638 25.48 1.57 24.51
N LEU A 639 25.56 0.86 23.38
CA LEU A 639 25.86 -0.56 23.36
C LEU A 639 27.23 -0.87 23.98
N LEU A 640 28.24 -0.06 23.66
CA LEU A 640 29.59 -0.21 24.20
C LEU A 640 29.65 0.13 25.70
N HIS A 641 28.95 1.17 26.17
CA HIS A 641 28.85 1.49 27.60
C HIS A 641 28.15 0.37 28.38
N ILE A 642 27.04 -0.15 27.85
CA ILE A 642 26.26 -1.25 28.44
C ILE A 642 27.12 -2.49 28.65
N TYR A 643 27.97 -2.87 27.69
CA TYR A 643 28.92 -3.98 27.85
C TYR A 643 29.89 -3.79 29.04
N MET A 644 30.26 -2.55 29.38
CA MET A 644 31.19 -2.27 30.47
C MET A 644 30.54 -2.32 31.86
N VAL A 645 29.22 -2.16 31.94
CA VAL A 645 28.46 -2.28 33.20
C VAL A 645 27.73 -3.62 33.35
N TYR A 646 27.52 -4.36 32.25
CA TYR A 646 27.01 -5.74 32.20
C TYR A 646 28.09 -6.73 31.69
N PRO A 647 29.10 -7.09 32.50
CA PRO A 647 30.28 -7.85 32.05
C PRO A 647 29.98 -9.27 31.57
N ASP A 648 28.95 -9.94 32.10
CA ASP A 648 28.53 -11.26 31.63
C ASP A 648 27.89 -11.22 30.23
N VAL A 649 27.25 -10.10 29.86
CA VAL A 649 26.77 -9.89 28.48
C VAL A 649 27.96 -9.68 27.55
N TYR A 650 28.89 -8.79 27.91
CA TYR A 650 30.11 -8.53 27.14
C TYR A 650 30.89 -9.83 26.89
N ARG A 651 31.07 -10.65 27.94
CA ARG A 651 31.71 -11.95 27.87
C ARG A 651 31.00 -12.89 26.89
N LYS A 652 29.67 -13.05 26.97
CA LYS A 652 28.90 -13.88 26.03
C LYS A 652 29.01 -13.40 24.57
N VAL A 653 28.93 -12.09 24.33
CA VAL A 653 29.11 -11.50 22.98
C VAL A 653 30.49 -11.81 22.43
N VAL A 654 31.53 -11.70 23.26
CA VAL A 654 32.92 -12.00 22.88
C VAL A 654 33.13 -13.51 22.65
N GLU A 655 32.57 -14.38 23.49
CA GLU A 655 32.58 -15.84 23.33
C GLU A 655 31.86 -16.27 22.02
N GLU A 656 30.74 -15.62 21.66
CA GLU A 656 30.04 -15.82 20.39
C GLU A 656 30.90 -15.38 19.18
N ILE A 657 31.48 -14.17 19.24
CA ILE A 657 32.30 -13.61 18.17
C ILE A 657 33.53 -14.47 17.87
N ASP A 658 34.27 -14.92 18.89
CA ASP A 658 35.45 -15.76 18.70
C ASP A 658 35.10 -17.17 18.18
N SER A 659 34.01 -17.77 18.68
CA SER A 659 33.62 -19.14 18.27
C SER A 659 33.06 -19.20 16.85
N VAL A 660 32.35 -18.16 16.42
CA VAL A 660 31.81 -18.06 15.04
C VAL A 660 32.87 -17.55 14.05
N PHE A 661 33.78 -16.68 14.49
CA PHE A 661 34.82 -16.08 13.65
C PHE A 661 36.24 -16.25 14.24
N PRO A 662 36.82 -17.46 14.24
CA PRO A 662 38.18 -17.69 14.74
C PRO A 662 39.28 -17.12 13.83
N ASP A 663 39.04 -16.97 12.52
CA ASP A 663 40.03 -16.47 11.56
C ASP A 663 40.17 -14.94 11.61
N ARG A 664 40.98 -14.43 12.55
CA ARG A 664 41.22 -12.99 12.74
C ARG A 664 41.90 -12.30 11.55
N SER A 665 42.33 -13.01 10.49
CA SER A 665 42.91 -12.39 9.28
C SER A 665 41.90 -11.67 8.38
N LYS A 666 40.60 -11.86 8.61
CA LYS A 666 39.51 -11.25 7.82
C LYS A 666 38.55 -10.48 8.73
N ALA A 667 38.19 -9.26 8.35
CA ALA A 667 37.15 -8.50 9.05
C ALA A 667 35.77 -9.19 8.94
N ILE A 668 34.98 -9.15 10.01
CA ILE A 668 33.59 -9.59 10.03
C ILE A 668 32.75 -8.57 9.25
N LYS A 669 32.02 -9.02 8.23
CA LYS A 669 31.13 -8.15 7.45
C LYS A 669 29.74 -8.06 8.07
N SER A 670 29.06 -6.93 7.92
CA SER A 670 27.68 -6.70 8.42
C SER A 670 26.71 -7.87 8.17
N GLN A 671 26.70 -8.42 6.95
CA GLN A 671 25.78 -9.50 6.57
C GLN A 671 26.11 -10.82 7.30
N GLU A 672 27.40 -11.06 7.61
CA GLU A 672 27.83 -12.24 8.36
C GLU A 672 27.55 -12.08 9.85
N ALA A 673 27.76 -10.88 10.41
CA ALA A 673 27.39 -10.57 11.79
C ALA A 673 25.87 -10.76 12.00
N ARG A 674 25.04 -10.15 11.13
CA ARG A 674 23.57 -10.27 11.19
C ARG A 674 23.07 -11.71 11.06
N ALA A 675 23.74 -12.54 10.28
CA ALA A 675 23.32 -13.92 10.02
C ALA A 675 23.88 -14.96 11.02
N LYS A 676 24.99 -14.66 11.71
CA LYS A 676 25.73 -15.66 12.52
C LYS A 676 25.97 -15.28 13.98
N LEU A 677 25.66 -14.05 14.41
CA LEU A 677 25.82 -13.59 15.81
C LEU A 677 24.46 -13.26 16.46
N PRO A 678 23.60 -14.27 16.73
CA PRO A 678 22.26 -14.04 17.28
C PRO A 678 22.26 -13.37 18.67
N TYR A 679 23.25 -13.65 19.53
CA TYR A 679 23.36 -13.03 20.86
C TYR A 679 23.79 -11.57 20.75
N PHE A 680 24.80 -11.26 19.92
CA PHE A 680 25.15 -9.87 19.59
C PHE A 680 23.93 -9.11 19.03
N MET A 681 23.22 -9.68 18.04
CA MET A 681 22.01 -9.04 17.50
C MET A 681 20.95 -8.80 18.58
N ALA A 682 20.76 -9.75 19.50
CA ALA A 682 19.86 -9.59 20.64
C ALA A 682 20.28 -8.45 21.59
N THR A 683 21.58 -8.26 21.83
CA THR A 683 22.08 -7.10 22.61
C THR A 683 21.86 -5.76 21.90
N VAL A 684 21.95 -5.71 20.56
CA VAL A 684 21.62 -4.50 19.80
C VAL A 684 20.14 -4.15 19.93
N TYR A 685 19.23 -5.12 19.85
CA TYR A 685 17.79 -4.90 20.05
C TYR A 685 17.46 -4.45 21.48
N GLU A 686 18.06 -5.05 22.51
CA GLU A 686 17.84 -4.63 23.90
C GLU A 686 18.47 -3.25 24.20
N CYS A 687 19.57 -2.89 23.53
CA CYS A 687 20.12 -1.53 23.58
C CYS A 687 19.17 -0.53 22.94
N MET A 688 18.64 -0.84 21.75
CA MET A 688 17.67 -0.01 21.04
C MET A 688 16.37 0.17 21.84
N ARG A 689 15.93 -0.83 22.60
CA ARG A 689 14.77 -0.71 23.50
C ARG A 689 15.10 0.11 24.76
N LEU A 690 16.12 -0.28 25.53
CA LEU A 690 16.42 0.34 26.84
C LEU A 690 16.95 1.77 26.71
N LYS A 691 17.68 2.07 25.63
CA LYS A 691 18.17 3.41 25.28
C LYS A 691 18.02 3.67 23.78
N ALA A 692 16.76 3.90 23.38
CA ALA A 692 16.41 4.36 22.04
C ALA A 692 17.18 5.66 21.70
N ALA A 693 17.95 5.64 20.62
CA ALA A 693 18.74 6.81 20.20
C ALA A 693 17.85 8.02 19.84
N VAL A 694 16.60 7.79 19.41
CA VAL A 694 15.55 8.79 19.22
C VAL A 694 14.43 8.49 20.23
N SER A 695 14.45 9.21 21.34
CA SER A 695 13.46 9.13 22.44
C SER A 695 12.39 10.21 22.36
N GLY A 696 12.68 11.32 21.67
CA GLY A 696 11.77 12.46 21.50
C GLY A 696 10.49 12.10 20.74
N VAL A 697 9.40 12.81 21.07
CA VAL A 697 8.07 12.55 20.52
C VAL A 697 7.99 12.96 19.05
N LEU A 698 7.80 11.99 18.17
CA LEU A 698 7.73 12.20 16.72
C LEU A 698 6.31 12.60 16.27
N PHE A 699 5.95 13.87 16.50
CA PHE A 699 4.63 14.42 16.17
C PHE A 699 4.21 14.27 14.70
N ARG A 700 2.90 14.11 14.49
CA ARG A 700 2.20 14.08 13.20
C ARG A 700 0.87 14.82 13.34
N GLU A 701 0.66 15.87 12.56
CA GLU A 701 -0.65 16.49 12.41
C GLU A 701 -1.64 15.48 11.80
N ASN A 702 -2.82 15.35 12.40
CA ASN A 702 -3.89 14.49 11.89
C ASN A 702 -4.45 15.00 10.54
N ASN A 703 -5.20 14.16 9.82
CA ASN A 703 -5.89 14.55 8.59
C ASN A 703 -6.96 15.65 8.82
N ASN A 704 -7.67 16.04 7.75
CA ASN A 704 -8.76 17.02 7.82
C ASN A 704 -10.11 16.46 8.32
N GLU A 705 -10.24 15.14 8.45
CA GLU A 705 -11.49 14.42 8.73
C GLU A 705 -11.58 13.90 10.19
N GLY A 706 -10.45 13.87 10.90
CA GLY A 706 -10.29 13.18 12.18
C GLY A 706 -9.86 11.72 11.98
N ILE A 707 -9.53 11.06 13.09
CA ILE A 707 -9.19 9.63 13.11
C ILE A 707 -9.72 8.98 14.38
N GLU A 708 -10.35 7.81 14.26
CA GLU A 708 -10.62 6.97 15.42
C GLU A 708 -9.38 6.12 15.74
N LEU A 709 -8.90 6.20 16.98
CA LEU A 709 -7.75 5.45 17.47
C LEU A 709 -8.09 4.79 18.81
N SER A 710 -8.05 3.46 18.85
CA SER A 710 -8.35 2.67 20.06
C SER A 710 -9.71 2.97 20.71
N GLY A 711 -10.74 3.28 19.91
CA GLY A 711 -12.08 3.64 20.40
C GLY A 711 -12.25 5.12 20.80
N TYR A 712 -11.25 5.97 20.54
CA TYR A 712 -11.31 7.41 20.76
C TYR A 712 -11.24 8.18 19.44
N TYR A 713 -12.22 9.02 19.16
CA TYR A 713 -12.15 9.97 18.04
C TYR A 713 -11.19 11.12 18.39
N ILE A 714 -10.14 11.27 17.57
CA ILE A 714 -9.18 12.35 17.63
C ILE A 714 -9.56 13.36 16.52
N PRO A 715 -9.88 14.62 16.85
CA PRO A 715 -10.30 15.63 15.87
C PRO A 715 -9.28 15.90 14.74
N PRO A 716 -9.74 16.56 13.66
CA PRO A 716 -8.86 17.05 12.60
C PRO A 716 -7.70 17.91 13.13
N LYS A 717 -6.55 17.87 12.44
CA LYS A 717 -5.39 18.76 12.68
C LYS A 717 -4.79 18.74 14.10
N VAL A 718 -5.06 17.69 14.88
CA VAL A 718 -4.41 17.46 16.17
C VAL A 718 -3.00 16.88 15.94
N ASP A 719 -1.98 17.46 16.59
CA ASP A 719 -0.61 16.92 16.61
C ASP A 719 -0.55 15.66 17.50
N MET A 720 -0.58 14.48 16.88
CA MET A 720 -0.46 13.17 17.54
C MET A 720 1.01 12.78 17.68
N GLY A 721 1.43 12.32 18.87
CA GLY A 721 2.82 12.01 19.17
C GLY A 721 3.03 10.57 19.65
N MET A 722 3.96 9.84 19.02
CA MET A 722 4.38 8.51 19.48
C MET A 722 5.44 8.63 20.60
N PHE A 723 5.13 8.14 21.80
CA PHE A 723 6.05 8.16 22.95
C PHE A 723 6.88 6.87 23.01
N THR A 724 8.01 6.89 22.31
CA THR A 724 8.91 5.73 22.14
C THR A 724 9.35 5.11 23.46
N GLU A 725 9.81 5.93 24.41
CA GLU A 725 10.29 5.46 25.72
C GLU A 725 9.19 4.79 26.56
N GLY A 726 7.95 5.27 26.48
CA GLY A 726 6.80 4.61 27.11
C GLY A 726 6.54 3.24 26.52
N ALA A 727 6.42 3.13 25.20
CA ALA A 727 6.19 1.85 24.51
C ALA A 727 7.34 0.84 24.69
N HIS A 728 8.56 1.30 24.98
CA HIS A 728 9.73 0.46 25.27
C HIS A 728 9.87 0.06 26.74
N ASN A 729 9.08 0.66 27.64
CA ASN A 729 9.01 0.31 29.06
C ASN A 729 7.62 -0.19 29.51
N ASP A 730 6.68 -0.38 28.58
CA ASP A 730 5.37 -0.96 28.82
C ASP A 730 5.47 -2.36 29.47
N THR A 731 4.92 -2.49 30.68
CA THR A 731 4.97 -3.73 31.46
C THR A 731 4.05 -4.84 30.95
N GLU A 732 3.10 -4.55 30.05
CA GLU A 732 2.29 -5.59 29.39
C GLU A 732 3.07 -6.31 28.29
N ILE A 733 4.07 -5.63 27.69
CA ILE A 733 4.92 -6.16 26.61
C ILE A 733 6.28 -6.63 27.15
N TRP A 734 6.87 -5.89 28.09
CA TRP A 734 8.28 -6.04 28.49
C TRP A 734 8.42 -6.49 29.95
N GLU A 735 8.69 -7.77 30.17
CA GLU A 735 9.05 -8.25 31.51
C GLU A 735 10.34 -7.57 32.01
N LYS A 736 10.29 -6.92 33.18
CA LYS A 736 11.42 -6.16 33.78
C LYS A 736 11.99 -5.12 32.80
N PRO A 737 11.23 -4.07 32.43
CA PRO A 737 11.59 -3.17 31.32
C PRO A 737 12.92 -2.44 31.55
N ASP A 738 13.17 -1.98 32.76
CA ASP A 738 14.39 -1.22 33.09
C ASP A 738 15.67 -2.10 33.21
N SER A 739 15.53 -3.42 33.08
CA SER A 739 16.63 -4.40 33.12
C SER A 739 17.13 -4.71 31.72
N PHE A 740 18.46 -4.80 31.53
CA PHE A 740 19.06 -5.19 30.26
C PHE A 740 19.13 -6.72 30.15
N ILE A 741 18.19 -7.33 29.42
CA ILE A 741 18.03 -8.78 29.25
C ILE A 741 18.03 -9.15 27.75
N PRO A 742 19.19 -9.30 27.11
CA PRO A 742 19.31 -9.69 25.69
C PRO A 742 18.56 -10.98 25.36
N GLU A 743 18.54 -11.93 26.29
CA GLU A 743 17.89 -13.24 26.13
C GLU A 743 16.42 -13.15 25.70
N ARG A 744 15.73 -12.02 25.96
CA ARG A 744 14.35 -11.79 25.48
C ARG A 744 14.22 -11.79 23.95
N PHE A 745 15.28 -11.48 23.21
CA PHE A 745 15.29 -11.43 21.74
C PHE A 745 15.81 -12.72 21.07
N LEU A 746 15.88 -13.82 21.81
CA LEU A 746 16.27 -15.14 21.29
C LEU A 746 15.06 -16.04 21.03
N GLY A 747 15.15 -16.87 19.99
CA GLY A 747 14.08 -17.80 19.60
C GLY A 747 12.81 -17.13 19.10
N LYS A 748 11.75 -17.92 18.91
CA LYS A 748 10.49 -17.50 18.25
C LYS A 748 9.82 -16.29 18.93
N GLU A 749 9.79 -16.26 20.26
CA GLU A 749 9.20 -15.15 21.00
C GLU A 749 10.05 -13.89 20.88
N GLY A 750 11.38 -14.03 20.86
CA GLY A 750 12.30 -12.95 20.55
C GLY A 750 12.11 -12.39 19.13
N ASP A 751 11.75 -13.22 18.16
CA ASP A 751 11.41 -12.79 16.79
C ASP A 751 10.03 -12.10 16.69
N ARG A 752 9.15 -12.29 17.67
CA ARG A 752 7.98 -11.40 17.88
C ARG A 752 8.43 -10.08 18.52
N LEU A 753 9.11 -10.14 19.67
CA LEU A 753 9.52 -8.95 20.43
C LEU A 753 10.38 -7.96 19.62
N LYS A 754 11.20 -8.43 18.66
CA LYS A 754 11.93 -7.56 17.71
C LYS A 754 11.05 -6.60 16.91
N LYS A 755 9.76 -6.91 16.74
CA LYS A 755 8.78 -6.07 16.02
C LYS A 755 8.24 -4.94 16.89
N GLU A 756 8.22 -5.13 18.21
CA GLU A 756 7.76 -4.13 19.18
C GLU A 756 8.83 -3.03 19.42
N VAL A 757 10.07 -3.22 18.93
CA VAL A 757 11.17 -2.24 19.05
C VAL A 757 11.04 -1.14 17.99
N ILE A 758 10.06 -0.25 18.19
CA ILE A 758 9.68 0.87 17.31
C ILE A 758 10.73 1.98 17.05
N VAL A 759 12.04 1.79 17.34
CA VAL A 759 13.08 2.85 17.18
C VAL A 759 13.23 3.41 15.76
N PHE A 760 12.90 2.62 14.74
CA PHE A 760 12.93 3.05 13.35
C PHE A 760 11.59 3.63 12.87
N SER A 761 10.58 3.74 13.73
CA SER A 761 9.18 3.98 13.38
C SER A 761 8.61 2.92 12.40
N PHE A 762 7.37 3.11 11.93
CA PHE A 762 6.62 2.17 11.11
C PHE A 762 5.86 2.87 9.96
N GLY A 763 5.30 2.06 9.05
CA GLY A 763 4.51 2.54 7.92
C GLY A 763 5.30 3.40 6.92
N VAL A 764 4.61 4.31 6.24
CA VAL A 764 5.16 5.13 5.13
C VAL A 764 6.19 6.18 5.57
N ARG A 765 6.46 6.33 6.87
CA ARG A 765 7.50 7.21 7.45
C ARG A 765 8.55 6.45 8.28
N ILE A 766 8.69 5.15 8.04
CA ILE A 766 9.77 4.32 8.60
C ILE A 766 11.14 4.88 8.20
N CYS A 767 12.10 4.84 9.12
CA CYS A 767 13.43 5.44 8.97
C CYS A 767 14.15 4.92 7.71
N ALA A 768 14.41 5.82 6.76
CA ALA A 768 15.18 5.52 5.55
C ALA A 768 16.59 4.98 5.91
N GLY A 769 17.30 5.67 6.80
CA GLY A 769 18.65 5.33 7.24
C GLY A 769 18.82 3.97 7.94
N ARG A 770 17.74 3.24 8.26
CA ARG A 770 17.80 1.98 9.03
C ARG A 770 18.81 0.97 8.47
N ASN A 771 18.92 0.87 7.14
CA ASN A 771 19.81 -0.09 6.48
C ASN A 771 21.29 0.30 6.64
N LEU A 772 21.60 1.61 6.69
CA LEU A 772 22.92 2.15 6.99
C LEU A 772 23.26 1.94 8.47
N ALA A 773 22.37 2.32 9.39
CA ALA A 773 22.58 2.14 10.82
C ALA A 773 22.86 0.68 11.19
N TRP A 774 22.08 -0.27 10.66
CA TRP A 774 22.38 -1.70 10.80
C TRP A 774 23.72 -2.09 10.18
N ALA A 775 24.10 -1.54 9.03
CA ALA A 775 25.39 -1.83 8.40
C ALA A 775 26.57 -1.35 9.23
N GLU A 776 26.51 -0.14 9.78
CA GLU A 776 27.53 0.46 10.64
C GLU A 776 27.68 -0.33 11.96
N ILE A 777 26.60 -0.47 12.75
CA ILE A 777 26.63 -1.13 14.07
C ILE A 777 27.20 -2.55 13.96
N THR A 778 26.74 -3.31 12.97
CA THR A 778 27.12 -4.73 12.79
C THR A 778 28.46 -4.93 12.08
N THR A 779 29.12 -3.85 11.65
CA THR A 779 30.48 -3.87 11.08
C THR A 779 31.51 -3.30 12.05
N VAL A 780 31.17 -2.25 12.81
CA VAL A 780 32.08 -1.60 13.75
C VAL A 780 32.21 -2.43 15.03
N ILE A 781 31.11 -2.70 15.73
CA ILE A 781 31.16 -3.26 17.09
C ILE A 781 31.75 -4.69 17.12
N PRO A 782 31.33 -5.65 16.26
CA PRO A 782 31.90 -7.00 16.30
C PRO A 782 33.41 -7.04 16.05
N ASN A 783 33.93 -6.23 15.12
CA ASN A 783 35.38 -6.17 14.86
C ASN A 783 36.15 -5.48 16.01
N LEU A 784 35.56 -4.46 16.64
CA LEU A 784 36.15 -3.79 17.81
C LEU A 784 36.28 -4.77 19.00
N MET A 785 35.21 -5.52 19.33
CA MET A 785 35.22 -6.47 20.45
C MET A 785 36.07 -7.73 20.20
N ARG A 786 36.30 -8.08 18.93
CA ARG A 786 37.15 -9.21 18.53
C ARG A 786 38.63 -8.91 18.69
N ASN A 787 39.06 -7.73 18.25
CA ASN A 787 40.48 -7.36 18.13
C ASN A 787 41.05 -6.76 19.43
N TYR A 788 40.19 -6.21 20.30
CA TYR A 788 40.62 -5.47 21.48
C TYR A 788 39.86 -5.86 22.74
N ASN A 789 40.56 -5.86 23.89
CA ASN A 789 39.91 -5.81 25.19
C ASN A 789 39.69 -4.34 25.55
N VAL A 790 38.46 -4.00 25.98
CA VAL A 790 38.08 -2.67 26.45
C VAL A 790 37.67 -2.72 27.92
N ARG A 791 37.96 -1.64 28.67
CA ARG A 791 37.57 -1.47 30.07
C ARG A 791 37.31 0.01 30.41
N LEU A 792 36.55 0.25 31.47
CA LEU A 792 36.44 1.59 32.05
C LEU A 792 37.77 2.02 32.70
N PRO A 793 38.09 3.33 32.70
CA PRO A 793 39.16 3.91 33.52
C PRO A 793 38.98 3.65 35.02
N ASP A 794 40.09 3.63 35.76
CA ASP A 794 40.11 3.31 37.19
C ASP A 794 39.45 4.38 38.07
N ASP A 795 39.25 5.58 37.53
CA ASP A 795 38.56 6.74 38.12
C ASP A 795 37.12 6.95 37.60
N SER A 796 36.58 6.00 36.84
CA SER A 796 35.24 6.12 36.27
C SER A 796 34.13 6.22 37.32
N ARG A 797 33.12 7.06 37.04
CA ARG A 797 31.88 7.15 37.83
C ARG A 797 30.96 5.93 37.69
N TYR A 798 31.23 5.04 36.74
CA TYR A 798 30.35 3.92 36.36
C TYR A 798 31.06 2.58 36.54
N GLY A 799 30.27 1.50 36.62
CA GLY A 799 30.79 0.14 36.72
C GLY A 799 29.80 -0.79 37.40
N VAL A 800 30.11 -2.09 37.38
CA VAL A 800 29.25 -3.21 37.81
C VAL A 800 28.65 -3.03 39.23
N ASN A 801 29.37 -2.35 40.13
CA ASN A 801 28.98 -2.15 41.53
C ASN A 801 28.37 -0.75 41.81
N VAL A 802 28.25 0.11 40.80
CA VAL A 802 27.60 1.43 40.92
C VAL A 802 26.16 1.26 40.46
N LEU A 803 25.20 1.25 41.39
CA LEU A 803 23.82 0.85 41.12
C LEU A 803 22.83 2.02 41.15
N ASP A 804 21.89 2.02 40.22
CA ASP A 804 20.80 2.98 40.14
C ASP A 804 19.60 2.50 40.96
N LYS A 805 19.31 3.22 42.06
CA LYS A 805 18.21 2.91 42.98
C LYS A 805 16.83 3.08 42.35
N ASN A 806 16.70 3.97 41.37
CA ASN A 806 15.44 4.19 40.66
C ASN A 806 15.23 3.06 39.66
N ARG A 807 16.31 2.62 38.99
CA ARG A 807 16.30 1.51 38.03
C ARG A 807 16.46 0.14 38.71
N ARG A 808 15.70 -0.12 39.78
CA ARG A 808 15.62 -1.39 40.54
C ARG A 808 16.97 -1.94 41.07
N ASN A 809 17.98 -1.09 41.24
CA ASN A 809 19.38 -1.45 41.56
C ASN A 809 20.13 -2.19 40.43
N GLU A 810 19.72 -1.99 39.18
CA GLU A 810 20.54 -2.28 38.00
C GLU A 810 21.79 -1.37 37.97
N PRO A 811 22.86 -1.73 37.23
CA PRO A 811 24.03 -0.86 37.05
C PRO A 811 23.68 0.53 36.50
N LEU A 812 24.29 1.56 37.06
CA LEU A 812 24.13 2.96 36.66
C LEU A 812 24.59 3.16 35.21
N LEU A 813 23.71 3.72 34.39
CA LEU A 813 23.98 4.14 33.01
C LEU A 813 24.39 5.62 32.96
N LEU A 814 24.98 6.04 31.84
CA LEU A 814 25.33 7.45 31.58
C LEU A 814 24.17 8.40 31.86
N GLU A 815 24.50 9.57 32.43
CA GLU A 815 23.63 10.75 32.38
C GLU A 815 23.46 11.17 30.90
N ASP A 816 22.22 11.29 30.40
CA ASP A 816 21.92 11.68 29.01
C ASP A 816 21.01 12.90 28.88
N LEU A 817 21.14 13.60 27.74
CA LEU A 817 20.35 14.78 27.38
C LEU A 817 19.18 14.34 26.51
N VAL A 818 17.97 14.34 27.05
CA VAL A 818 16.74 14.00 26.31
C VAL A 818 16.28 15.22 25.51
N PHE A 819 16.67 15.26 24.23
CA PHE A 819 16.15 16.20 23.24
C PHE A 819 15.38 15.42 22.16
N ASN A 820 15.68 15.62 20.88
CA ASN A 820 15.27 14.70 19.81
C ASN A 820 16.05 13.36 19.88
N THR A 821 17.28 13.36 20.41
CA THR A 821 18.11 12.17 20.61
C THR A 821 18.60 12.05 22.06
N CYS A 822 18.95 10.82 22.48
CA CYS A 822 19.47 10.49 23.83
C CYS A 822 21.00 10.43 23.84
N ALA A 823 21.66 11.57 23.61
CA ALA A 823 23.12 11.67 23.63
C ALA A 823 23.68 11.79 25.06
N PRO A 824 24.87 11.22 25.38
CA PRO A 824 25.48 11.35 26.71
C PRO A 824 25.76 12.81 27.10
N ALA A 825 25.33 13.20 28.30
CA ALA A 825 25.36 14.59 28.76
C ALA A 825 26.77 15.13 29.07
N ASN A 826 27.75 14.25 29.27
CA ASN A 826 29.09 14.61 29.75
C ASN A 826 30.20 13.90 28.94
N VAL A 827 30.12 13.98 27.60
CA VAL A 827 31.00 13.25 26.65
C VAL A 827 32.48 13.22 27.04
N GLU A 828 33.09 14.37 27.36
CA GLU A 828 34.52 14.47 27.68
C GLU A 828 34.93 13.72 28.96
N ARG A 829 33.99 13.60 29.92
CA ARG A 829 34.23 13.01 31.23
C ARG A 829 33.94 11.51 31.23
N ASP A 830 32.78 11.13 30.69
CA ASP A 830 32.18 9.82 30.91
C ASP A 830 32.34 8.85 29.73
N CYS A 831 32.58 9.36 28.51
CA CYS A 831 32.66 8.54 27.30
C CYS A 831 34.08 8.04 26.98
N ASN A 832 34.89 7.77 28.00
CA ASN A 832 36.29 7.33 27.87
C ASN A 832 36.45 5.84 28.22
N LEU A 833 37.24 5.11 27.43
CA LEU A 833 37.59 3.71 27.68
C LEU A 833 39.09 3.47 27.48
N ILE A 834 39.65 2.56 28.27
CA ILE A 834 40.98 2.01 28.08
C ILE A 834 40.88 0.80 27.14
N VAL A 835 41.70 0.79 26.10
CA VAL A 835 41.76 -0.25 25.06
C VAL A 835 43.14 -0.89 25.00
N THR A 836 43.17 -2.20 24.80
CA THR A 836 44.40 -3.02 24.73
C THR A 836 44.24 -4.10 23.67
N HIS A 837 45.35 -4.58 23.10
CA HIS A 837 45.30 -5.72 22.17
C HIS A 837 44.70 -6.96 22.83
N ARG A 838 43.93 -7.72 22.05
CA ARG A 838 43.35 -8.99 22.47
C ARG A 838 44.20 -10.16 22.01
N ALA A 839 44.63 -10.98 22.97
CA ALA A 839 45.40 -12.21 22.74
C ALA A 839 44.62 -13.22 21.87
#